data_AF-A0A1G5CL74-F1
#
_entry.id   AF-A0A1G5CL74-F1
#
_cell.length_a   1.000
_cell.length_b   1.000
_cell.length_c   1.000
_cell.angle_alpha   90.00
_cell.angle_beta   90.00
_cell.angle_gamma   90.00
#
_symmetry.space_group_name_H-M   'P 1'
#
loop_
_entity.id
_entity.type
_entity.pdbx_description
1 polymer ?
#
loop_
_entity_poly.entity_id
_entity_poly.type
_entity_poly.pdbx_seq_one_letter_code
_entity_poly.pdbx_strand_id
1 'polypeptide(L)'
;MIYSHDLIKRIAISVMTGILCITTVTGCAGSGQTSVAPGAPADDQNVSDNIGAEGSGQTADMAPEDTSIGVNVVEQTYFPELPTEKVQAPIYVQKIDGLSEDFIRGMDISSLLVEEDSGVKFYDAEGNEQDLFKLLADAGINCIRVRVWVDPFDADGHGYGGGNCTAETAAVLGARAAAYGIDTCVDFHYSDFWADPNKQMCPKAWEGMNLTDKKNALYDYTLDSLWTIIKAGAHVSMVQVGNETNHGVAGETAFGDMAELFKKGVEAVNDVSAQFGTDILTVVHFTAVDDSEGMKAIAEKLSKYKVDYDVFGISYYPYWHSTMTNMVNTLKYISDTYNVKTCIMETAYMYTAEDGDGSGNSVSGPDAVEGYPVSVQGQAKLVRDVCAAANEAGAIGVFYWEGAWLPVKPESGTASSVWEEKGSGWASSYASDYDPDDAGIYYGGCSWENQALFDFDGKALPSLDVFKYIGVGAEGEVNDILWYEDSIEVNINPGGEVALPETIDCVWADPECTSGMNVTWDEDAVAAIDTDAVGEYLIPGSVELAGSGVALDPADLRFNDDGTLYVEALVNVANVNLVEDPSFEEEDHSVWKITDNAGNAPVDYQKKASDAHTGEVAVHFWSQSDMDFCIEQEVKPGQAGKYSAEAYMQGGDFDASSTIELYVVVGDTEYTSDPVSLDGWVNWKNPRIEDIEVGADDTVTVGARVRCNALAWATFDDFSLNLQ
;
A
#
# COMPACT_ATOMS: atom_id res chain seq x y z
N MET A 1 22.89 -14.99 -23.25
CA MET A 1 21.69 -14.84 -24.10
C MET A 1 20.45 -14.88 -23.20
N ILE A 2 20.23 -13.79 -22.46
CA ILE A 2 19.08 -13.57 -21.59
C ILE A 2 18.67 -12.12 -21.89
N TYR A 3 17.37 -11.86 -22.06
CA TYR A 3 16.85 -10.49 -22.25
C TYR A 3 16.19 -10.05 -20.94
N SER A 4 16.24 -8.75 -20.65
CA SER A 4 15.70 -8.17 -19.43
C SER A 4 14.19 -8.42 -19.28
N HIS A 5 13.74 -8.59 -18.03
CA HIS A 5 12.35 -8.90 -17.70
C HIS A 5 11.35 -7.74 -17.97
N ASP A 6 11.84 -6.54 -18.24
CA ASP A 6 11.06 -5.31 -18.19
C ASP A 6 10.09 -5.12 -19.38
N LEU A 7 10.33 -5.80 -20.51
CA LEU A 7 9.54 -5.63 -21.73
C LEU A 7 8.11 -6.22 -21.62
N ILE A 8 7.86 -7.10 -20.65
CA ILE A 8 6.57 -7.82 -20.52
C ILE A 8 5.47 -6.93 -19.93
N LYS A 9 5.78 -5.97 -19.05
CA LYS A 9 4.77 -5.12 -18.39
C LYS A 9 4.05 -4.13 -19.33
N ARG A 10 4.52 -3.93 -20.56
CA ARG A 10 3.97 -2.91 -21.50
C ARG A 10 3.06 -3.43 -22.62
N ILE A 11 2.71 -4.73 -22.66
CA ILE A 11 1.80 -5.31 -23.68
C ILE A 11 0.62 -6.06 -23.03
N ALA A 12 -0.16 -5.36 -22.20
CA ALA A 12 -1.39 -5.90 -21.59
C ALA A 12 -2.63 -4.99 -21.74
N ILE A 13 -2.49 -3.73 -22.19
CA ILE A 13 -3.60 -2.76 -22.27
C ILE A 13 -3.79 -2.27 -23.71
N SER A 14 -4.50 -3.06 -24.53
CA SER A 14 -5.22 -2.59 -25.72
C SER A 14 -6.09 -3.68 -26.38
N VAL A 15 -7.21 -3.25 -26.96
CA VAL A 15 -8.14 -4.06 -27.80
C VAL A 15 -8.90 -5.19 -27.08
N MET A 16 -10.00 -4.83 -26.43
CA MET A 16 -11.30 -5.36 -26.90
C MET A 16 -12.47 -4.45 -26.56
N THR A 17 -13.05 -3.81 -27.57
CA THR A 17 -14.29 -3.03 -27.41
C THR A 17 -15.15 -3.14 -28.67
N GLY A 18 -16.25 -3.89 -28.55
CA GLY A 18 -17.38 -3.88 -29.48
C GLY A 18 -17.24 -4.71 -30.76
N ILE A 19 -18.24 -5.57 -30.99
CA ILE A 19 -19.06 -5.50 -32.21
C ILE A 19 -20.46 -6.05 -31.90
N LEU A 20 -21.47 -5.54 -32.62
CA LEU A 20 -22.88 -5.71 -32.30
C LEU A 20 -23.51 -7.00 -32.86
N CYS A 21 -24.58 -7.42 -32.17
CA CYS A 21 -25.72 -8.22 -32.60
C CYS A 21 -25.85 -8.62 -34.09
N ILE A 22 -26.15 -9.91 -34.32
CA ILE A 22 -27.06 -10.36 -35.39
C ILE A 22 -27.97 -11.48 -34.83
N THR A 23 -29.23 -11.51 -35.26
CA THR A 23 -30.23 -12.51 -34.85
C THR A 23 -30.40 -13.60 -35.91
N THR A 24 -30.84 -14.82 -35.53
CA THR A 24 -32.07 -15.42 -36.10
C THR A 24 -32.50 -16.76 -35.46
N VAL A 25 -33.83 -16.90 -35.39
CA VAL A 25 -34.66 -18.02 -34.94
C VAL A 25 -34.47 -19.31 -35.75
N THR A 26 -34.34 -20.48 -35.09
CA THR A 26 -35.01 -21.79 -35.38
C THR A 26 -34.42 -22.91 -34.48
N GLY A 27 -35.15 -23.96 -34.06
CA GLY A 27 -36.59 -24.21 -34.10
C GLY A 27 -36.99 -25.68 -33.81
N CYS A 28 -38.13 -25.86 -33.12
CA CYS A 28 -39.02 -27.06 -33.08
C CYS A 28 -38.71 -28.31 -32.20
N ALA A 29 -39.82 -28.84 -31.65
CA ALA A 29 -40.12 -30.20 -31.13
C ALA A 29 -39.53 -30.64 -29.74
N GLY A 30 -40.33 -31.23 -28.83
CA GLY A 30 -41.80 -31.32 -28.77
C GLY A 30 -42.40 -32.45 -27.89
N SER A 31 -43.64 -32.24 -27.40
CA SER A 31 -44.57 -33.17 -26.69
C SER A 31 -44.16 -33.68 -25.29
N GLY A 32 -45.05 -33.88 -24.30
CA GLY A 32 -46.51 -33.65 -24.17
C GLY A 32 -46.90 -33.41 -22.68
N GLN A 33 -48.01 -32.75 -22.30
CA GLN A 33 -49.40 -33.26 -22.21
C GLN A 33 -49.56 -34.53 -21.34
N THR A 34 -50.44 -34.65 -20.33
CA THR A 34 -51.53 -33.79 -19.73
C THR A 34 -51.76 -34.24 -18.25
N SER A 35 -52.68 -33.83 -17.37
CA SER A 35 -53.94 -33.02 -17.33
C SER A 35 -54.25 -32.65 -15.84
N VAL A 36 -54.83 -31.49 -15.47
CA VAL A 36 -56.28 -31.11 -15.44
C VAL A 36 -57.18 -32.12 -14.68
N ALA A 37 -58.06 -31.83 -13.71
CA ALA A 37 -58.38 -30.70 -12.78
C ALA A 37 -59.56 -31.19 -11.84
N PRO A 38 -60.47 -30.35 -11.29
CA PRO A 38 -60.39 -29.41 -10.14
C PRO A 38 -61.31 -29.79 -8.93
N GLY A 39 -61.29 -29.03 -7.82
CA GLY A 39 -62.32 -29.13 -6.76
C GLY A 39 -62.23 -28.12 -5.59
N ALA A 40 -63.38 -27.58 -5.16
CA ALA A 40 -63.68 -26.72 -3.99
C ALA A 40 -65.20 -26.90 -3.63
N PRO A 41 -65.87 -26.23 -2.66
CA PRO A 41 -65.48 -25.12 -1.75
C PRO A 41 -66.07 -25.25 -0.29
N ALA A 42 -66.27 -24.11 0.41
CA ALA A 42 -67.13 -23.87 1.61
C ALA A 42 -66.62 -24.41 2.97
N ASP A 43 -66.92 -23.84 4.16
CA ASP A 43 -67.83 -22.79 4.71
C ASP A 43 -67.11 -22.14 5.96
N ASP A 44 -67.53 -21.07 6.68
CA ASP A 44 -68.42 -19.88 6.53
C ASP A 44 -68.31 -19.01 7.84
N GLN A 45 -68.93 -17.81 7.88
CA GLN A 45 -69.28 -16.95 9.05
C GLN A 45 -68.20 -15.97 9.57
N ASN A 46 -68.34 -14.63 9.39
CA ASN A 46 -69.24 -13.64 10.05
C ASN A 46 -68.80 -13.33 11.50
N VAL A 47 -68.56 -12.07 11.91
CA VAL A 47 -69.51 -10.95 12.23
C VAL A 47 -68.64 -9.66 12.42
N SER A 48 -68.88 -8.45 11.86
CA SER A 48 -70.00 -7.46 11.95
C SER A 48 -70.11 -6.76 13.33
N ASP A 49 -70.20 -5.43 13.53
CA ASP A 49 -70.20 -4.22 12.70
C ASP A 49 -69.56 -3.07 13.55
N ASN A 50 -68.68 -2.19 13.04
CA ASN A 50 -68.97 -0.89 12.40
C ASN A 50 -69.52 0.22 13.35
N ILE A 51 -68.70 1.26 13.63
CA ILE A 51 -68.96 2.62 14.18
C ILE A 51 -67.59 3.34 14.25
N GLY A 52 -67.42 4.66 14.06
CA GLY A 52 -68.38 5.68 13.64
C GLY A 52 -68.04 7.12 14.09
N ALA A 53 -67.17 7.81 13.33
CA ALA A 53 -67.00 9.28 13.21
C ALA A 53 -66.52 10.17 14.40
N GLU A 54 -65.59 11.08 14.04
CA GLU A 54 -65.35 12.46 14.55
C GLU A 54 -65.15 12.76 16.06
N GLY A 55 -64.01 13.37 16.40
CA GLY A 55 -63.73 13.97 17.72
C GLY A 55 -62.49 14.86 17.72
N SER A 56 -62.66 16.17 17.89
CA SER A 56 -61.59 17.17 17.70
C SER A 56 -60.60 17.29 18.87
N GLY A 57 -59.30 17.21 18.55
CA GLY A 57 -58.17 17.94 19.13
C GLY A 57 -58.16 18.34 20.61
N GLN A 58 -57.19 17.80 21.36
CA GLN A 58 -56.58 18.44 22.52
C GLN A 58 -55.06 18.35 22.41
N THR A 59 -54.37 19.50 22.43
CA THR A 59 -52.93 19.58 22.65
C THR A 59 -52.65 19.28 24.12
N ALA A 60 -51.92 18.20 24.41
CA ALA A 60 -51.43 17.93 25.74
C ALA A 60 -50.14 18.72 25.97
N ASP A 61 -50.16 19.72 26.85
CA ASP A 61 -48.93 20.27 27.43
C ASP A 61 -48.26 19.17 28.28
N MET A 62 -47.31 18.45 27.68
CA MET A 62 -46.31 17.72 28.46
C MET A 62 -45.21 18.71 28.85
N ALA A 63 -45.46 19.43 29.94
CA ALA A 63 -44.34 19.97 30.73
C ALA A 63 -43.49 18.76 31.19
N PRO A 64 -42.15 18.80 31.04
CA PRO A 64 -41.31 17.65 31.34
C PRO A 64 -41.44 17.27 32.82
N GLU A 65 -41.71 16.00 33.09
CA GLU A 65 -41.48 15.45 34.43
C GLU A 65 -39.98 15.37 34.69
N ASP A 66 -39.58 15.46 35.96
CA ASP A 66 -38.20 15.45 36.43
C ASP A 66 -37.60 14.04 36.32
N THR A 67 -37.34 13.60 35.08
CA THR A 67 -36.64 12.35 34.79
C THR A 67 -35.14 12.54 34.92
N SER A 68 -34.57 12.16 36.08
CA SER A 68 -33.14 11.86 36.15
C SER A 68 -32.84 10.73 35.16
N ILE A 69 -32.27 11.07 34.00
CA ILE A 69 -32.02 10.12 32.91
C ILE A 69 -31.10 9.02 33.43
N GLY A 70 -31.62 7.79 33.46
CA GLY A 70 -30.93 6.62 33.99
C GLY A 70 -29.81 6.16 33.06
N VAL A 71 -28.67 6.83 33.12
CA VAL A 71 -27.40 6.35 32.56
C VAL A 71 -26.77 5.36 33.54
N ASN A 72 -26.39 4.18 33.05
CA ASN A 72 -25.52 3.28 33.80
C ASN A 72 -24.10 3.88 33.81
N VAL A 73 -23.77 4.69 34.82
CA VAL A 73 -22.41 5.24 34.94
C VAL A 73 -21.43 4.11 35.26
N VAL A 74 -20.65 3.72 34.26
CA VAL A 74 -19.47 2.85 34.43
C VAL A 74 -18.36 3.69 35.06
N GLU A 75 -17.84 3.26 36.20
CA GLU A 75 -16.67 3.87 36.83
C GLU A 75 -15.41 3.29 36.17
N GLN A 76 -14.46 4.15 35.77
CA GLN A 76 -13.16 3.69 35.26
C GLN A 76 -12.42 2.91 36.36
N THR A 77 -12.21 1.61 36.12
CA THR A 77 -11.57 0.70 37.08
C THR A 77 -10.09 0.46 36.79
N TYR A 78 -9.64 0.72 35.56
CA TYR A 78 -8.27 0.51 35.12
C TYR A 78 -7.63 1.80 34.59
N PHE A 79 -6.34 1.96 34.88
CA PHE A 79 -5.50 3.08 34.45
C PHE A 79 -4.15 2.49 34.01
N PRO A 80 -3.77 2.55 32.72
CA PRO A 80 -2.51 1.99 32.23
C PRO A 80 -1.30 2.85 32.65
N GLU A 81 -0.18 2.20 32.99
CA GLU A 81 1.10 2.88 33.25
C GLU A 81 1.87 3.09 31.92
N LEU A 82 1.43 4.06 31.12
CA LEU A 82 2.08 4.42 29.85
C LEU A 82 3.44 5.12 30.07
N PRO A 83 4.45 4.88 29.21
CA PRO A 83 5.77 5.47 29.35
C PRO A 83 5.79 6.97 29.06
N THR A 84 6.66 7.71 29.77
CA THR A 84 6.86 9.16 29.61
C THR A 84 8.21 9.54 29.01
N GLU A 85 9.11 8.56 28.81
CA GLU A 85 10.46 8.69 28.25
C GLU A 85 10.74 7.50 27.32
N LYS A 86 11.79 7.57 26.50
CA LYS A 86 12.15 6.52 25.52
C LYS A 86 12.42 5.18 26.23
N VAL A 87 11.88 4.09 25.70
CA VAL A 87 11.99 2.74 26.30
C VAL A 87 12.87 1.78 25.47
N GLN A 88 13.21 0.62 26.03
CA GLN A 88 13.55 -0.57 25.25
C GLN A 88 12.27 -1.36 24.99
N ALA A 89 12.10 -1.97 23.81
CA ALA A 89 10.96 -2.82 23.47
C ALA A 89 11.36 -3.87 22.41
N PRO A 90 10.53 -4.90 22.15
CA PRO A 90 10.80 -5.87 21.08
C PRO A 90 10.68 -5.30 19.64
N ILE A 91 10.30 -4.03 19.49
CA ILE A 91 10.28 -3.28 18.23
C ILE A 91 10.91 -1.90 18.41
N TYR A 92 11.57 -1.42 17.36
CA TYR A 92 11.95 -0.02 17.21
C TYR A 92 10.72 0.83 16.82
N VAL A 93 10.57 2.00 17.46
CA VAL A 93 9.57 3.01 17.09
C VAL A 93 10.22 4.39 17.16
N GLN A 94 10.43 5.05 16.02
CA GLN A 94 10.88 6.44 16.03
C GLN A 94 9.78 7.34 16.60
N LYS A 95 10.13 8.17 17.59
CA LYS A 95 9.21 9.16 18.18
C LYS A 95 8.60 10.08 17.11
N ILE A 96 7.36 10.51 17.31
CA ILE A 96 6.72 11.58 16.54
C ILE A 96 6.88 12.88 17.34
N ASP A 97 7.60 13.85 16.77
CA ASP A 97 7.76 15.17 17.40
C ASP A 97 6.52 16.04 17.22
N GLY A 98 6.14 16.74 18.29
CA GLY A 98 4.96 17.60 18.32
C GLY A 98 3.61 16.88 18.39
N LEU A 99 3.60 15.54 18.55
CA LEU A 99 2.37 14.76 18.76
C LEU A 99 1.58 15.28 19.97
N SER A 100 0.26 15.49 19.80
CA SER A 100 -0.61 15.95 20.88
C SER A 100 -0.78 14.88 21.97
N GLU A 101 -0.92 15.31 23.23
CA GLU A 101 -1.38 14.43 24.31
C GLU A 101 -2.82 13.93 24.02
N ASP A 102 -3.65 14.80 23.43
CA ASP A 102 -5.03 14.51 23.00
C ASP A 102 -5.13 13.80 21.63
N PHE A 103 -4.03 13.31 21.06
CA PHE A 103 -4.06 12.63 19.74
C PHE A 103 -4.80 11.29 19.85
N ILE A 104 -5.81 11.09 19.00
CA ILE A 104 -6.63 9.88 19.02
C ILE A 104 -5.83 8.71 18.43
N ARG A 105 -5.68 7.67 19.24
CA ARG A 105 -5.01 6.41 18.97
C ARG A 105 -6.11 5.36 19.01
N GLY A 106 -6.80 5.25 17.88
CA GLY A 106 -8.05 4.52 17.77
C GLY A 106 -7.87 3.10 17.26
N MET A 107 -8.83 2.22 17.58
CA MET A 107 -8.93 0.91 16.93
C MET A 107 -10.40 0.52 16.71
N ASP A 108 -10.77 0.09 15.51
CA ASP A 108 -12.02 -0.60 15.25
C ASP A 108 -11.91 -2.05 15.74
N ILE A 109 -12.88 -2.49 16.54
CA ILE A 109 -12.96 -3.83 17.13
C ILE A 109 -14.38 -4.40 17.07
N SER A 110 -15.15 -4.00 16.05
CA SER A 110 -16.58 -4.29 15.97
C SER A 110 -16.91 -5.79 15.91
N SER A 111 -15.99 -6.59 15.37
CA SER A 111 -16.01 -8.07 15.36
C SER A 111 -16.06 -8.72 16.76
N LEU A 112 -15.53 -8.07 17.80
CA LEU A 112 -15.15 -8.70 19.08
C LEU A 112 -16.24 -9.56 19.74
N LEU A 113 -17.52 -9.15 19.71
CA LEU A 113 -18.56 -9.90 20.40
C LEU A 113 -18.88 -11.25 19.72
N VAL A 114 -18.74 -11.34 18.40
CA VAL A 114 -18.90 -12.62 17.66
C VAL A 114 -17.60 -13.41 17.63
N GLU A 115 -16.44 -12.76 17.72
CA GLU A 115 -15.13 -13.40 17.96
C GLU A 115 -15.17 -14.21 19.26
N GLU A 116 -15.48 -13.56 20.38
CA GLU A 116 -15.54 -14.16 21.73
C GLU A 116 -16.59 -15.27 21.81
N ASP A 117 -17.78 -15.08 21.21
CA ASP A 117 -18.81 -16.13 21.15
C ASP A 117 -18.43 -17.28 20.19
N SER A 118 -17.59 -17.03 19.20
CA SER A 118 -16.99 -18.06 18.33
C SER A 118 -15.84 -18.82 19.01
N GLY A 119 -15.37 -18.35 20.17
CA GLY A 119 -14.33 -18.99 20.98
C GLY A 119 -12.93 -18.40 20.82
N VAL A 120 -12.79 -17.26 20.12
CA VAL A 120 -11.53 -16.49 20.09
C VAL A 120 -11.19 -16.00 21.50
N LYS A 121 -9.90 -15.91 21.80
CA LYS A 121 -9.34 -15.48 23.09
C LYS A 121 -8.11 -14.62 22.83
N PHE A 122 -7.91 -13.60 23.66
CA PHE A 122 -6.75 -12.71 23.56
C PHE A 122 -5.76 -12.99 24.70
N TYR A 123 -4.46 -12.83 24.41
CA TYR A 123 -3.37 -13.12 25.35
C TYR A 123 -2.31 -12.01 25.36
N ASP A 124 -1.69 -11.79 26.51
CA ASP A 124 -0.54 -10.88 26.64
C ASP A 124 0.76 -11.42 26.02
N ALA A 125 1.83 -10.61 26.04
CA ALA A 125 3.13 -10.97 25.48
C ALA A 125 3.78 -12.20 26.15
N GLU A 126 3.41 -12.50 27.40
CA GLU A 126 3.81 -13.67 28.17
C GLU A 126 2.92 -14.91 27.90
N GLY A 127 1.76 -14.73 27.26
CA GLY A 127 0.81 -15.80 26.91
C GLY A 127 -0.29 -16.07 27.96
N ASN A 128 -0.60 -15.11 28.83
CA ASN A 128 -1.73 -15.21 29.76
C ASN A 128 -3.02 -14.67 29.11
N GLU A 129 -4.13 -15.40 29.26
CA GLU A 129 -5.46 -15.00 28.76
C GLU A 129 -5.92 -13.68 29.41
N GLN A 130 -6.42 -12.74 28.61
CA GLN A 130 -6.72 -11.37 29.03
C GLN A 130 -7.93 -10.76 28.30
N ASP A 131 -8.62 -9.82 28.95
CA ASP A 131 -9.67 -9.00 28.32
C ASP A 131 -9.02 -8.01 27.32
N LEU A 132 -9.47 -8.01 26.06
CA LEU A 132 -8.88 -7.21 24.98
C LEU A 132 -8.78 -5.73 25.37
N PHE A 133 -9.81 -5.18 26.03
CA PHE A 133 -9.83 -3.78 26.46
C PHE A 133 -8.68 -3.41 27.42
N LYS A 134 -8.17 -4.36 28.22
CA LYS A 134 -6.97 -4.13 29.03
C LYS A 134 -5.72 -4.03 28.15
N LEU A 135 -5.58 -4.93 27.17
CA LEU A 135 -4.44 -4.95 26.25
C LEU A 135 -4.40 -3.65 25.41
N LEU A 136 -5.56 -3.20 24.92
CA LEU A 136 -5.70 -1.91 24.22
C LEU A 136 -5.29 -0.73 25.12
N ALA A 137 -5.75 -0.70 26.37
CA ALA A 137 -5.37 0.36 27.32
C ALA A 137 -3.85 0.36 27.60
N ASP A 138 -3.23 -0.80 27.82
CA ASP A 138 -1.79 -0.93 28.06
C ASP A 138 -0.94 -0.56 26.83
N ALA A 139 -1.50 -0.77 25.64
CA ALA A 139 -0.96 -0.33 24.35
C ALA A 139 -1.24 1.16 24.05
N GLY A 140 -1.92 1.89 24.93
CA GLY A 140 -2.19 3.31 24.78
C GLY A 140 -3.26 3.66 23.73
N ILE A 141 -4.10 2.70 23.31
CA ILE A 141 -5.34 2.99 22.58
C ILE A 141 -6.27 3.78 23.50
N ASN A 142 -6.82 4.89 23.01
CA ASN A 142 -7.67 5.79 23.79
C ASN A 142 -9.10 5.94 23.25
N CYS A 143 -9.42 5.37 22.09
CA CYS A 143 -10.79 5.29 21.57
C CYS A 143 -11.01 3.99 20.78
N ILE A 144 -12.17 3.35 20.94
CA ILE A 144 -12.61 2.28 20.02
C ILE A 144 -13.53 2.86 18.95
N ARG A 145 -13.47 2.34 17.72
CA ARG A 145 -14.51 2.51 16.70
C ARG A 145 -15.41 1.29 16.69
N VAL A 146 -16.72 1.52 16.51
CA VAL A 146 -17.69 0.43 16.31
C VAL A 146 -18.64 0.79 15.16
N ARG A 147 -18.65 -0.02 14.11
CA ARG A 147 -19.64 0.07 13.02
C ARG A 147 -21.03 -0.38 13.49
N VAL A 148 -22.06 0.25 12.97
CA VAL A 148 -23.45 0.01 13.31
C VAL A 148 -24.31 0.01 12.05
N TRP A 149 -24.93 -1.16 11.79
CA TRP A 149 -25.93 -1.37 10.75
C TRP A 149 -27.35 -1.22 11.29
N VAL A 150 -28.29 -0.91 10.39
CA VAL A 150 -29.68 -0.65 10.76
C VAL A 150 -30.43 -1.95 11.10
N ASP A 151 -30.34 -2.96 10.25
CA ASP A 151 -30.92 -4.31 10.48
C ASP A 151 -30.10 -5.41 9.75
N PRO A 152 -28.94 -5.87 10.29
CA PRO A 152 -28.04 -6.81 9.62
C PRO A 152 -28.50 -8.29 9.65
N PHE A 153 -29.79 -8.52 9.42
CA PHE A 153 -30.44 -9.83 9.50
C PHE A 153 -31.39 -10.07 8.31
N ASP A 154 -31.59 -11.34 7.99
CA ASP A 154 -32.64 -11.78 7.06
C ASP A 154 -34.04 -11.82 7.72
N ALA A 155 -35.07 -12.18 6.94
CA ALA A 155 -36.45 -12.19 7.41
C ALA A 155 -36.79 -13.33 8.40
N ASP A 156 -35.93 -14.34 8.54
CA ASP A 156 -36.05 -15.43 9.52
C ASP A 156 -35.18 -15.19 10.77
N GLY A 157 -34.26 -14.21 10.72
CA GLY A 157 -33.41 -13.76 11.83
C GLY A 157 -31.95 -14.25 11.77
N HIS A 158 -31.48 -14.73 10.62
CA HIS A 158 -30.08 -15.10 10.42
C HIS A 158 -29.22 -13.85 10.13
N GLY A 159 -28.05 -13.74 10.76
CA GLY A 159 -27.17 -12.58 10.61
C GLY A 159 -26.38 -12.57 9.31
N TYR A 160 -26.22 -11.40 8.70
CA TYR A 160 -25.48 -11.19 7.44
C TYR A 160 -23.95 -11.39 7.56
N GLY A 161 -23.41 -11.49 8.77
CA GLY A 161 -21.97 -11.63 9.01
C GLY A 161 -21.30 -10.32 9.40
N GLY A 162 -19.98 -10.26 9.28
CA GLY A 162 -19.17 -9.09 9.52
C GLY A 162 -19.28 -8.51 10.93
N GLY A 163 -19.63 -9.33 11.92
CA GLY A 163 -19.89 -8.91 13.30
C GLY A 163 -21.36 -8.74 13.67
N ASN A 164 -22.30 -8.79 12.71
CA ASN A 164 -23.74 -8.54 12.92
C ASN A 164 -24.02 -7.25 13.74
N CYS A 165 -23.24 -6.19 13.51
CA CYS A 165 -23.09 -5.09 14.46
C CYS A 165 -24.32 -4.15 14.50
N THR A 166 -25.00 -4.08 15.65
CA THR A 166 -26.12 -3.15 15.90
C THR A 166 -25.76 -2.09 16.96
N ALA A 167 -26.71 -1.22 17.30
CA ALA A 167 -26.59 -0.28 18.41
C ALA A 167 -26.34 -1.00 19.75
N GLU A 168 -26.87 -2.21 19.95
CA GLU A 168 -26.59 -3.05 21.12
C GLU A 168 -25.14 -3.55 21.15
N THR A 169 -24.55 -3.91 20.00
CA THR A 169 -23.13 -4.26 19.88
C THR A 169 -22.25 -3.10 20.34
N ALA A 170 -22.49 -1.91 19.81
CA ALA A 170 -21.80 -0.69 20.23
C ALA A 170 -22.06 -0.31 21.70
N ALA A 171 -23.25 -0.57 22.23
CA ALA A 171 -23.59 -0.33 23.63
C ALA A 171 -22.81 -1.23 24.59
N VAL A 172 -22.63 -2.52 24.25
CA VAL A 172 -21.85 -3.47 25.05
C VAL A 172 -20.35 -3.19 24.93
N LEU A 173 -19.83 -2.95 23.72
CA LEU A 173 -18.41 -2.65 23.50
C LEU A 173 -17.99 -1.33 24.15
N GLY A 174 -18.77 -0.26 23.97
CA GLY A 174 -18.47 1.04 24.57
C GLY A 174 -18.59 1.05 26.11
N ALA A 175 -19.51 0.27 26.69
CA ALA A 175 -19.60 0.11 28.13
C ALA A 175 -18.41 -0.70 28.71
N ARG A 176 -17.82 -1.62 27.95
CA ARG A 176 -16.53 -2.27 28.29
C ARG A 176 -15.39 -1.27 28.18
N ALA A 177 -15.30 -0.52 27.07
CA ALA A 177 -14.26 0.51 26.85
C ALA A 177 -14.18 1.53 27.99
N ALA A 178 -15.33 2.06 28.43
CA ALA A 178 -15.41 3.03 29.52
C ALA A 178 -14.84 2.51 30.86
N ALA A 179 -14.90 1.20 31.13
CA ALA A 179 -14.33 0.61 32.35
C ALA A 179 -12.79 0.67 32.40
N TYR A 180 -12.15 0.86 31.24
CA TYR A 180 -10.70 1.02 31.07
C TYR A 180 -10.29 2.47 30.74
N GLY A 181 -11.25 3.39 30.61
CA GLY A 181 -11.00 4.79 30.22
C GLY A 181 -10.76 4.98 28.72
N ILE A 182 -11.30 4.08 27.89
CA ILE A 182 -11.23 4.15 26.43
C ILE A 182 -12.57 4.73 25.92
N ASP A 183 -12.49 5.74 25.06
CA ASP A 183 -13.64 6.39 24.43
C ASP A 183 -14.31 5.51 23.37
N THR A 184 -15.46 5.95 22.85
CA THR A 184 -16.17 5.29 21.74
C THR A 184 -16.48 6.27 20.59
N CYS A 185 -16.06 5.89 19.38
CA CYS A 185 -16.51 6.42 18.11
C CYS A 185 -17.59 5.48 17.53
N VAL A 186 -18.83 5.96 17.40
CA VAL A 186 -19.94 5.18 16.82
C VAL A 186 -20.05 5.48 15.33
N ASP A 187 -19.92 4.48 14.47
CA ASP A 187 -20.00 4.63 13.02
C ASP A 187 -21.32 4.08 12.45
N PHE A 188 -22.23 4.99 12.10
CA PHE A 188 -23.48 4.60 11.46
C PHE A 188 -23.30 4.47 9.95
N HIS A 189 -23.31 3.24 9.45
CA HIS A 189 -23.27 2.96 8.02
C HIS A 189 -24.53 3.45 7.28
N TYR A 190 -25.67 3.57 7.98
CA TYR A 190 -27.01 3.83 7.41
C TYR A 190 -27.38 2.90 6.24
N SER A 191 -26.96 1.64 6.38
CA SER A 191 -27.20 0.47 5.53
C SER A 191 -27.46 -0.71 6.47
N ASP A 192 -28.10 -1.78 5.98
CA ASP A 192 -28.24 -3.03 6.74
C ASP A 192 -26.96 -3.89 6.68
N PHE A 193 -26.01 -3.56 5.80
CA PHE A 193 -24.73 -4.25 5.71
C PHE A 193 -23.61 -3.31 5.26
N TRP A 194 -22.44 -3.85 4.91
CA TRP A 194 -21.25 -3.10 4.49
C TRP A 194 -21.58 -1.88 3.62
N ALA A 195 -20.94 -0.75 3.96
CA ALA A 195 -21.10 0.50 3.24
C ALA A 195 -19.71 1.06 2.89
N ASP A 196 -19.47 1.22 1.59
CA ASP A 196 -18.20 1.57 0.94
C ASP A 196 -18.48 2.43 -0.33
N PRO A 197 -17.51 2.82 -1.18
CA PRO A 197 -17.77 3.63 -2.38
C PRO A 197 -18.73 3.02 -3.40
N ASN A 198 -18.81 1.69 -3.47
CA ASN A 198 -19.65 0.94 -4.40
C ASN A 198 -20.97 0.51 -3.74
N LYS A 199 -20.91 0.13 -2.45
CA LYS A 199 -22.04 -0.34 -1.66
C LYS A 199 -22.58 0.77 -0.76
N GLN A 200 -23.69 1.40 -1.16
CA GLN A 200 -24.40 2.42 -0.36
C GLN A 200 -25.91 2.12 -0.37
N MET A 201 -26.27 0.90 -0.02
CA MET A 201 -27.63 0.36 -0.12
C MET A 201 -28.58 1.07 0.85
N CYS A 202 -29.89 1.05 0.53
CA CYS A 202 -30.91 1.56 1.42
C CYS A 202 -31.24 0.47 2.47
N PRO A 203 -31.34 0.78 3.78
CA PRO A 203 -31.87 -0.15 4.77
C PRO A 203 -33.24 -0.70 4.34
N LYS A 204 -33.50 -2.00 4.57
CA LYS A 204 -34.77 -2.67 4.21
C LYS A 204 -35.98 -1.91 4.77
N ALA A 205 -35.85 -1.39 5.98
CA ALA A 205 -36.88 -0.62 6.67
C ALA A 205 -37.20 0.75 6.01
N TRP A 206 -36.31 1.28 5.16
CA TRP A 206 -36.43 2.61 4.53
C TRP A 206 -36.74 2.55 3.03
N GLU A 207 -36.91 1.35 2.45
CA GLU A 207 -37.27 1.19 1.04
C GLU A 207 -38.57 1.91 0.68
N GLY A 208 -38.58 2.57 -0.48
CA GLY A 208 -39.75 3.29 -0.98
C GLY A 208 -40.12 4.56 -0.21
N MET A 209 -39.42 4.90 0.88
CA MET A 209 -39.53 6.22 1.51
C MET A 209 -39.09 7.31 0.53
N ASN A 210 -39.75 8.47 0.58
CA ASN A 210 -39.20 9.68 -0.03
C ASN A 210 -38.20 10.34 0.91
N LEU A 211 -37.37 11.25 0.39
CA LEU A 211 -36.33 11.95 1.15
C LEU A 211 -36.82 12.65 2.43
N THR A 212 -38.08 13.07 2.54
CA THR A 212 -38.58 13.68 3.79
C THR A 212 -38.76 12.63 4.87
N ASP A 213 -39.35 11.48 4.52
CA ASP A 213 -39.59 10.40 5.47
C ASP A 213 -38.28 9.68 5.83
N LYS A 214 -37.40 9.42 4.85
CA LYS A 214 -36.06 8.85 5.06
C LYS A 214 -35.20 9.73 5.99
N LYS A 215 -35.29 11.06 5.87
CA LYS A 215 -34.59 12.00 6.77
C LYS A 215 -35.07 11.98 8.20
N ASN A 216 -36.36 11.72 8.43
CA ASN A 216 -36.89 11.53 9.77
C ASN A 216 -36.43 10.17 10.32
N ALA A 217 -36.59 9.10 9.53
CA ALA A 217 -36.17 7.75 9.92
C ALA A 217 -34.67 7.66 10.27
N LEU A 218 -33.80 8.36 9.54
CA LEU A 218 -32.37 8.47 9.87
C LEU A 218 -32.16 9.20 11.19
N TYR A 219 -32.74 10.39 11.38
CA TYR A 219 -32.62 11.17 12.63
C TYR A 219 -33.13 10.38 13.84
N ASP A 220 -34.31 9.74 13.73
CA ASP A 220 -34.92 8.96 14.80
C ASP A 220 -34.03 7.74 15.15
N TYR A 221 -33.49 7.06 14.13
CA TYR A 221 -32.57 5.94 14.30
C TYR A 221 -31.24 6.34 14.97
N THR A 222 -30.60 7.43 14.54
CA THR A 222 -29.37 7.95 15.16
C THR A 222 -29.62 8.33 16.63
N LEU A 223 -30.75 8.99 16.91
CA LEU A 223 -31.16 9.40 18.26
C LEU A 223 -31.34 8.20 19.19
N ASP A 224 -32.19 7.23 18.81
CA ASP A 224 -32.50 6.06 19.65
C ASP A 224 -31.29 5.12 19.82
N SER A 225 -30.44 4.99 18.79
CA SER A 225 -29.19 4.20 18.86
C SER A 225 -28.20 4.81 19.84
N LEU A 226 -27.90 6.11 19.73
CA LEU A 226 -26.99 6.79 20.66
C LEU A 226 -27.57 6.84 22.08
N TRP A 227 -28.89 6.99 22.21
CA TRP A 227 -29.58 6.85 23.49
C TRP A 227 -29.38 5.47 24.13
N THR A 228 -29.35 4.41 23.34
CA THR A 228 -29.11 3.04 23.81
C THR A 228 -27.66 2.86 24.25
N ILE A 229 -26.71 3.30 23.43
CA ILE A 229 -25.27 3.23 23.67
C ILE A 229 -24.85 4.01 24.93
N ILE A 230 -25.27 5.28 25.04
CA ILE A 230 -24.91 6.14 26.19
C ILE A 230 -25.60 5.65 27.48
N LYS A 231 -26.86 5.19 27.43
CA LYS A 231 -27.54 4.66 28.64
C LYS A 231 -26.93 3.35 29.14
N ALA A 232 -26.32 2.55 28.26
CA ALA A 232 -25.56 1.36 28.65
C ALA A 232 -24.27 1.69 29.42
N GLY A 233 -23.71 2.89 29.21
CA GLY A 233 -22.55 3.41 29.95
C GLY A 233 -21.32 3.73 29.09
N ALA A 234 -21.45 3.70 27.75
CA ALA A 234 -20.37 4.07 26.85
C ALA A 234 -20.04 5.57 26.90
N HIS A 235 -18.75 5.91 26.89
CA HIS A 235 -18.28 7.29 26.74
C HIS A 235 -18.11 7.63 25.25
N VAL A 236 -19.19 8.05 24.61
CA VAL A 236 -19.18 8.43 23.18
C VAL A 236 -18.60 9.84 23.03
N SER A 237 -17.47 9.97 22.33
CA SER A 237 -16.83 11.26 22.01
C SER A 237 -16.81 11.59 20.51
N MET A 238 -17.09 10.60 19.65
CA MET A 238 -17.22 10.78 18.20
C MET A 238 -18.43 10.01 17.65
N VAL A 239 -19.10 10.57 16.64
CA VAL A 239 -20.10 9.86 15.84
C VAL A 239 -19.88 10.12 14.36
N GLN A 240 -19.73 9.05 13.60
CA GLN A 240 -19.59 9.08 12.14
C GLN A 240 -20.96 8.89 11.47
N VAL A 241 -21.23 9.77 10.51
CA VAL A 241 -22.53 9.94 9.86
C VAL A 241 -22.45 9.41 8.43
N GLY A 242 -22.36 8.09 8.30
CA GLY A 242 -22.15 7.36 7.05
C GLY A 242 -20.68 6.98 6.85
N ASN A 243 -20.44 5.73 6.44
CA ASN A 243 -19.11 5.20 6.12
C ASN A 243 -18.76 5.37 4.64
N GLU A 244 -17.53 5.80 4.33
CA GLU A 244 -16.93 5.91 2.98
C GLU A 244 -17.90 6.44 1.88
N THR A 245 -18.62 7.50 2.20
CA THR A 245 -19.81 8.01 1.47
C THR A 245 -19.49 8.76 0.16
N ASN A 246 -18.46 8.31 -0.57
CA ASN A 246 -17.95 8.92 -1.79
C ASN A 246 -19.03 9.12 -2.87
N HIS A 247 -19.97 8.17 -2.98
CA HIS A 247 -20.93 8.09 -4.09
C HIS A 247 -22.41 7.95 -3.65
N GLY A 248 -22.67 7.77 -2.36
CA GLY A 248 -24.02 7.74 -1.81
C GLY A 248 -24.06 7.64 -0.28
N VAL A 249 -25.26 7.66 0.29
CA VAL A 249 -25.57 7.23 1.67
C VAL A 249 -27.04 6.81 1.74
N ALA A 250 -27.34 5.69 2.41
CA ALA A 250 -28.70 5.15 2.56
C ALA A 250 -29.51 5.05 1.24
N GLY A 251 -28.87 4.66 0.14
CA GLY A 251 -29.47 4.57 -1.20
C GLY A 251 -29.62 5.89 -1.96
N GLU A 252 -29.31 7.05 -1.37
CA GLU A 252 -29.32 8.33 -2.08
C GLU A 252 -27.93 8.63 -2.67
N THR A 253 -27.84 8.88 -3.98
CA THR A 253 -26.58 9.16 -4.71
C THR A 253 -26.48 10.61 -5.22
N ALA A 254 -27.58 11.36 -5.15
CA ALA A 254 -27.58 12.78 -5.46
C ALA A 254 -27.02 13.57 -4.27
N PHE A 255 -25.86 14.20 -4.42
CA PHE A 255 -25.16 14.86 -3.30
C PHE A 255 -26.00 15.89 -2.53
N GLY A 256 -26.95 16.56 -3.19
CA GLY A 256 -27.86 17.48 -2.51
C GLY A 256 -28.81 16.81 -1.52
N ASP A 257 -29.13 15.54 -1.76
CA ASP A 257 -30.03 14.72 -0.95
C ASP A 257 -29.22 13.96 0.12
N MET A 258 -28.02 13.47 -0.22
CA MET A 258 -26.99 13.01 0.74
C MET A 258 -26.68 14.08 1.80
N ALA A 259 -26.44 15.33 1.36
CA ALA A 259 -26.15 16.44 2.26
C ALA A 259 -27.33 16.83 3.15
N GLU A 260 -28.56 16.45 2.81
CA GLU A 260 -29.72 16.62 3.68
C GLU A 260 -29.86 15.45 4.67
N LEU A 261 -29.38 14.25 4.34
CA LEU A 261 -29.25 13.11 5.27
C LEU A 261 -28.13 13.35 6.30
N PHE A 262 -26.93 13.79 5.87
CA PHE A 262 -25.82 14.12 6.76
C PHE A 262 -26.22 15.15 7.84
N LYS A 263 -26.92 16.22 7.44
CA LYS A 263 -27.46 17.22 8.38
C LYS A 263 -28.37 16.60 9.44
N LYS A 264 -29.14 15.57 9.10
CA LYS A 264 -30.10 14.94 10.01
C LYS A 264 -29.44 14.00 11.01
N GLY A 265 -28.37 13.30 10.61
CA GLY A 265 -27.52 12.59 11.56
C GLY A 265 -26.78 13.56 12.50
N VAL A 266 -26.21 14.64 11.95
CA VAL A 266 -25.59 15.73 12.73
C VAL A 266 -26.58 16.37 13.72
N GLU A 267 -27.82 16.64 13.29
CA GLU A 267 -28.89 17.20 14.14
C GLU A 267 -29.20 16.25 15.32
N ALA A 268 -29.34 14.95 15.05
CA ALA A 268 -29.55 13.95 16.10
C ALA A 268 -28.36 13.87 17.08
N VAL A 269 -27.11 13.85 16.59
CA VAL A 269 -25.91 13.84 17.45
C VAL A 269 -25.86 15.08 18.35
N ASN A 270 -26.17 16.26 17.82
CA ASN A 270 -26.21 17.50 18.59
C ASN A 270 -27.30 17.48 19.67
N ASP A 271 -28.50 16.99 19.36
CA ASP A 271 -29.59 16.88 20.35
C ASP A 271 -29.28 15.83 21.43
N VAL A 272 -28.59 14.72 21.09
CA VAL A 272 -28.03 13.77 22.07
C VAL A 272 -27.01 14.46 22.97
N SER A 273 -26.02 15.13 22.37
CA SER A 273 -24.93 15.81 23.07
C SER A 273 -25.47 16.83 24.08
N ALA A 274 -26.43 17.66 23.65
CA ALA A 274 -27.13 18.61 24.50
C ALA A 274 -28.01 17.96 25.58
N GLN A 275 -28.59 16.78 25.33
CA GLN A 275 -29.44 16.08 26.29
C GLN A 275 -28.65 15.37 27.40
N PHE A 276 -27.48 14.81 27.10
CA PHE A 276 -26.63 14.14 28.10
C PHE A 276 -25.57 15.06 28.71
N GLY A 277 -25.25 16.20 28.08
CA GLY A 277 -24.21 17.12 28.54
C GLY A 277 -22.79 16.64 28.25
N THR A 278 -22.65 15.78 27.22
CA THR A 278 -21.37 15.33 26.66
C THR A 278 -20.85 16.36 25.64
N ASP A 279 -19.65 16.13 25.12
CA ASP A 279 -19.12 16.80 23.93
C ASP A 279 -18.85 15.69 22.90
N ILE A 280 -19.45 15.77 21.71
CA ILE A 280 -19.45 14.69 20.72
C ILE A 280 -19.14 15.29 19.35
N LEU A 281 -17.99 14.92 18.78
CA LEU A 281 -17.58 15.38 17.45
C LEU A 281 -18.33 14.61 16.36
N THR A 282 -18.87 15.33 15.39
CA THR A 282 -19.52 14.75 14.21
C THR A 282 -18.52 14.54 13.07
N VAL A 283 -18.51 13.33 12.50
CA VAL A 283 -17.63 12.94 11.38
C VAL A 283 -18.48 12.67 10.13
N VAL A 284 -17.98 13.10 8.97
CA VAL A 284 -18.40 12.57 7.66
C VAL A 284 -17.20 11.89 7.00
N HIS A 285 -17.39 10.66 6.51
CA HIS A 285 -16.30 9.79 6.09
C HIS A 285 -16.28 9.53 4.57
N PHE A 286 -15.07 9.56 4.00
CA PHE A 286 -14.76 9.40 2.59
C PHE A 286 -13.46 8.59 2.41
N THR A 287 -13.12 8.23 1.18
CA THR A 287 -11.97 7.35 0.89
C THR A 287 -11.39 7.63 -0.49
N ALA A 288 -10.38 6.88 -0.94
CA ALA A 288 -9.66 7.09 -2.20
C ALA A 288 -9.04 8.51 -2.32
N VAL A 289 -8.10 8.84 -1.42
CA VAL A 289 -7.41 10.16 -1.43
C VAL A 289 -6.41 10.30 -2.60
N ASP A 290 -6.18 9.23 -3.37
CA ASP A 290 -5.52 9.26 -4.67
C ASP A 290 -6.26 10.15 -5.69
N ASP A 291 -7.61 10.14 -5.72
CA ASP A 291 -8.40 11.22 -6.34
C ASP A 291 -8.52 12.42 -5.39
N SER A 292 -7.38 13.05 -5.12
CA SER A 292 -7.33 14.22 -4.25
C SER A 292 -8.13 15.41 -4.79
N GLU A 293 -8.47 15.48 -6.08
CA GLU A 293 -9.33 16.54 -6.63
C GLU A 293 -10.82 16.21 -6.43
N GLY A 294 -11.21 14.94 -6.57
CA GLY A 294 -12.53 14.43 -6.17
C GLY A 294 -12.81 14.65 -4.69
N MET A 295 -11.83 14.36 -3.82
CA MET A 295 -11.89 14.60 -2.37
C MET A 295 -12.11 16.09 -2.05
N LYS A 296 -11.34 17.00 -2.67
CA LYS A 296 -11.53 18.45 -2.53
C LYS A 296 -12.90 18.90 -3.05
N ALA A 297 -13.38 18.32 -4.14
CA ALA A 297 -14.71 18.60 -4.68
C ALA A 297 -15.84 18.04 -3.79
N ILE A 298 -15.61 17.01 -2.96
CA ILE A 298 -16.55 16.57 -1.91
C ILE A 298 -16.61 17.63 -0.81
N ALA A 299 -15.46 18.09 -0.30
CA ALA A 299 -15.41 19.15 0.72
C ALA A 299 -16.07 20.46 0.25
N GLU A 300 -15.86 20.88 -1.01
CA GLU A 300 -16.56 22.04 -1.60
C GLU A 300 -18.09 21.84 -1.58
N LYS A 301 -18.58 20.65 -1.95
CA LYS A 301 -20.03 20.36 -1.92
C LYS A 301 -20.57 20.39 -0.49
N LEU A 302 -19.89 19.80 0.50
CA LEU A 302 -20.34 19.82 1.91
C LEU A 302 -20.53 21.26 2.41
N SER A 303 -19.53 22.13 2.19
CA SER A 303 -19.59 23.55 2.53
C SER A 303 -20.73 24.28 1.78
N LYS A 304 -20.85 24.05 0.48
CA LYS A 304 -21.89 24.63 -0.40
C LYS A 304 -23.31 24.25 0.01
N TYR A 305 -23.54 22.99 0.40
CA TYR A 305 -24.83 22.50 0.90
C TYR A 305 -25.05 22.79 2.39
N LYS A 306 -24.00 23.21 3.12
CA LYS A 306 -23.98 23.54 4.56
C LYS A 306 -24.31 22.33 5.44
N VAL A 307 -23.55 21.26 5.26
CA VAL A 307 -23.41 20.23 6.30
C VAL A 307 -22.52 20.84 7.39
N ASP A 308 -22.96 20.79 8.64
CA ASP A 308 -22.37 21.53 9.77
C ASP A 308 -21.67 20.51 10.69
N TYR A 309 -20.52 19.98 10.22
CA TYR A 309 -19.81 18.84 10.81
C TYR A 309 -18.43 19.25 11.35
N ASP A 310 -17.92 18.51 12.33
CA ASP A 310 -16.66 18.84 13.01
C ASP A 310 -15.42 18.26 12.34
N VAL A 311 -15.51 17.02 11.83
CA VAL A 311 -14.38 16.23 11.33
C VAL A 311 -14.63 15.71 9.91
N PHE A 312 -13.71 16.01 8.99
CA PHE A 312 -13.61 15.33 7.70
C PHE A 312 -12.74 14.08 7.87
N GLY A 313 -13.37 12.91 7.90
CA GLY A 313 -12.67 11.63 8.03
C GLY A 313 -12.21 11.09 6.68
N ILE A 314 -11.06 10.38 6.65
CA ILE A 314 -10.68 9.54 5.50
C ILE A 314 -10.21 8.14 5.90
N SER A 315 -10.41 7.15 5.02
CA SER A 315 -9.64 5.90 5.03
C SER A 315 -8.29 6.12 4.34
N TYR A 316 -7.21 5.57 4.91
CA TYR A 316 -5.89 5.56 4.29
C TYR A 316 -5.25 4.18 4.37
N TYR A 317 -5.52 3.35 3.36
CA TYR A 317 -4.82 2.10 3.11
C TYR A 317 -3.71 2.38 2.08
N PRO A 318 -2.42 2.34 2.46
CA PRO A 318 -1.31 2.78 1.59
C PRO A 318 -1.09 1.88 0.37
N TYR A 319 -1.66 0.68 0.35
CA TYR A 319 -1.74 -0.21 -0.81
C TYR A 319 -2.37 0.46 -2.03
N TRP A 320 -3.35 1.35 -1.81
CA TRP A 320 -4.21 1.89 -2.86
C TRP A 320 -4.28 3.43 -2.84
N HIS A 321 -4.30 4.06 -1.66
CA HIS A 321 -4.70 5.47 -1.50
C HIS A 321 -3.58 6.50 -1.75
N SER A 322 -2.61 6.17 -2.63
CA SER A 322 -1.44 7.00 -2.98
C SER A 322 -0.53 7.30 -1.79
N THR A 323 0.47 8.17 -1.99
CA THR A 323 1.53 8.46 -0.99
C THR A 323 1.03 9.24 0.22
N MET A 324 1.68 9.06 1.37
CA MET A 324 1.43 9.85 2.59
C MET A 324 1.58 11.36 2.32
N THR A 325 2.51 11.76 1.45
CA THR A 325 2.66 13.17 1.01
C THR A 325 1.40 13.71 0.33
N ASN A 326 0.73 12.91 -0.50
CA ASN A 326 -0.54 13.29 -1.13
C ASN A 326 -1.68 13.39 -0.09
N MET A 327 -1.75 12.43 0.84
CA MET A 327 -2.67 12.47 1.98
C MET A 327 -2.51 13.74 2.81
N VAL A 328 -1.28 14.04 3.26
CA VAL A 328 -0.94 15.21 4.08
C VAL A 328 -1.36 16.51 3.40
N ASN A 329 -1.02 16.69 2.12
CA ASN A 329 -1.38 17.89 1.38
C ASN A 329 -2.90 18.04 1.19
N THR A 330 -3.63 16.93 1.04
CA THR A 330 -5.08 16.94 0.87
C THR A 330 -5.81 17.24 2.17
N LEU A 331 -5.41 16.62 3.29
CA LEU A 331 -5.98 16.90 4.62
C LEU A 331 -5.68 18.34 5.09
N LYS A 332 -4.44 18.83 4.88
CA LYS A 332 -4.10 20.25 5.13
C LYS A 332 -4.99 21.19 4.36
N TYR A 333 -5.15 20.97 3.05
CA TYR A 333 -6.01 21.80 2.21
C TYR A 333 -7.45 21.84 2.71
N ILE A 334 -8.03 20.69 3.08
CA ILE A 334 -9.43 20.62 3.56
C ILE A 334 -9.58 21.35 4.90
N SER A 335 -8.67 21.10 5.84
CA SER A 335 -8.63 21.77 7.15
C SER A 335 -8.52 23.29 7.00
N ASP A 336 -7.49 23.79 6.28
CA ASP A 336 -7.23 25.23 6.11
C ASP A 336 -8.32 25.95 5.30
N THR A 337 -8.96 25.28 4.33
CA THR A 337 -9.95 25.90 3.44
C THR A 337 -11.34 25.97 4.08
N TYR A 338 -11.73 24.96 4.85
CA TYR A 338 -13.09 24.83 5.38
C TYR A 338 -13.20 25.00 6.91
N ASN A 339 -12.08 25.10 7.63
CA ASN A 339 -12.01 25.22 9.09
C ASN A 339 -12.72 24.04 9.79
N VAL A 340 -12.41 22.81 9.35
CA VAL A 340 -12.87 21.55 9.94
C VAL A 340 -11.66 20.75 10.42
N LYS A 341 -11.85 19.87 11.41
CA LYS A 341 -10.82 18.90 11.81
C LYS A 341 -10.68 17.85 10.71
N THR A 342 -9.55 17.15 10.69
CA THR A 342 -9.34 15.96 9.87
C THR A 342 -8.95 14.77 10.74
N CYS A 343 -9.26 13.54 10.31
CA CYS A 343 -8.90 12.31 11.01
C CYS A 343 -8.75 11.16 10.00
N ILE A 344 -7.86 10.21 10.28
CA ILE A 344 -7.82 8.95 9.53
C ILE A 344 -8.72 7.97 10.27
N MET A 345 -9.88 7.63 9.69
CA MET A 345 -10.90 6.79 10.32
C MET A 345 -10.65 5.30 10.10
N GLU A 346 -9.84 4.95 9.10
CA GLU A 346 -9.41 3.58 8.83
C GLU A 346 -7.98 3.54 8.28
N THR A 347 -7.16 2.61 8.78
CA THR A 347 -5.87 2.20 8.21
C THR A 347 -5.51 0.82 8.74
N ALA A 348 -4.72 0.03 8.00
CA ALA A 348 -4.19 -1.25 8.45
C ALA A 348 -2.87 -1.56 7.73
N TYR A 349 -2.13 -2.56 8.23
CA TYR A 349 -0.99 -3.13 7.52
C TYR A 349 -0.75 -4.60 7.88
N MET A 350 -0.27 -5.39 6.91
CA MET A 350 0.05 -6.80 7.12
C MET A 350 1.29 -7.03 7.98
N TYR A 351 1.21 -8.01 8.89
CA TYR A 351 2.36 -8.54 9.63
C TYR A 351 2.87 -9.87 9.04
N THR A 352 2.08 -10.52 8.19
CA THR A 352 2.41 -11.79 7.52
C THR A 352 1.72 -11.90 6.15
N ALA A 353 2.27 -12.72 5.26
CA ALA A 353 1.62 -13.09 4.00
C ALA A 353 0.72 -14.34 4.12
N GLU A 354 0.67 -14.99 5.28
CA GLU A 354 -0.12 -16.21 5.51
C GLU A 354 -1.65 -15.95 5.58
N ASP A 355 -2.43 -16.97 5.20
CA ASP A 355 -3.88 -17.11 5.42
C ASP A 355 -4.10 -17.88 6.73
N GLY A 356 -4.85 -17.30 7.65
CA GLY A 356 -5.01 -17.81 9.01
C GLY A 356 -6.21 -18.76 9.22
N ASP A 357 -7.23 -18.71 8.35
CA ASP A 357 -8.53 -19.38 8.58
C ASP A 357 -9.07 -20.23 7.40
N GLY A 358 -8.49 -20.08 6.21
CA GLY A 358 -8.88 -20.73 4.96
C GLY A 358 -9.78 -19.87 4.06
N SER A 359 -10.01 -18.61 4.43
CA SER A 359 -10.66 -17.55 3.66
C SER A 359 -9.62 -16.61 3.06
N GLY A 360 -9.86 -16.13 1.84
CA GLY A 360 -8.86 -15.32 1.14
C GLY A 360 -8.74 -13.91 1.73
N ASN A 361 -7.56 -13.56 2.25
CA ASN A 361 -7.25 -12.19 2.68
C ASN A 361 -7.43 -11.17 1.55
N SER A 362 -7.89 -9.98 1.92
CA SER A 362 -8.15 -8.84 1.04
C SER A 362 -6.86 -8.21 0.50
N VAL A 363 -5.73 -8.49 1.17
CA VAL A 363 -4.41 -7.95 0.85
C VAL A 363 -3.34 -9.02 1.13
N SER A 364 -2.40 -9.18 0.20
CA SER A 364 -1.45 -10.30 0.15
C SER A 364 0.00 -9.83 -0.03
N GLY A 365 1.00 -10.71 0.15
CA GLY A 365 2.42 -10.34 0.02
C GLY A 365 2.80 -9.51 -1.23
N PRO A 366 2.29 -9.83 -2.44
CA PRO A 366 2.47 -9.00 -3.65
C PRO A 366 1.96 -7.55 -3.59
N ASP A 367 1.10 -7.21 -2.62
CA ASP A 367 0.53 -5.88 -2.41
C ASP A 367 1.34 -5.05 -1.38
N ALA A 368 2.44 -5.60 -0.84
CA ALA A 368 3.28 -4.93 0.16
C ALA A 368 3.84 -3.58 -0.34
N VAL A 369 3.86 -2.60 0.56
CA VAL A 369 4.27 -1.22 0.29
C VAL A 369 5.78 -1.07 0.41
N GLU A 370 6.40 -0.47 -0.61
CA GLU A 370 7.84 -0.22 -0.68
C GLU A 370 8.37 0.50 0.58
N GLY A 371 9.40 -0.06 1.22
CA GLY A 371 9.97 0.44 2.48
C GLY A 371 9.23 -0.01 3.76
N TYR A 372 8.26 -0.92 3.66
CA TYR A 372 7.53 -1.53 4.77
C TYR A 372 7.38 -3.04 4.53
N PRO A 373 8.33 -3.88 4.99
CA PRO A 373 8.25 -5.32 4.78
C PRO A 373 7.02 -5.95 5.45
N VAL A 374 6.67 -7.15 4.99
CA VAL A 374 5.58 -7.96 5.55
C VAL A 374 6.05 -8.59 6.87
N SER A 375 5.89 -7.85 7.97
CA SER A 375 6.38 -8.25 9.29
C SER A 375 5.79 -7.40 10.41
N VAL A 376 5.93 -7.86 11.66
CA VAL A 376 5.55 -7.11 12.86
C VAL A 376 6.20 -5.72 12.93
N GLN A 377 7.50 -5.62 12.61
CA GLN A 377 8.20 -4.33 12.61
C GLN A 377 7.82 -3.46 11.41
N GLY A 378 7.54 -4.05 10.24
CA GLY A 378 7.04 -3.33 9.07
C GLY A 378 5.64 -2.74 9.31
N GLN A 379 4.74 -3.52 9.92
CA GLN A 379 3.43 -3.09 10.42
C GLN A 379 3.58 -1.97 11.45
N ALA A 380 4.42 -2.13 12.48
CA ALA A 380 4.66 -1.09 13.48
C ALA A 380 5.23 0.21 12.86
N LYS A 381 6.18 0.09 11.92
CA LYS A 381 6.73 1.23 11.18
C LYS A 381 5.64 1.93 10.37
N LEU A 382 4.80 1.19 9.64
CA LEU A 382 3.77 1.80 8.81
C LEU A 382 2.72 2.53 9.66
N VAL A 383 2.24 1.92 10.74
CA VAL A 383 1.29 2.58 11.67
C VAL A 383 1.89 3.84 12.27
N ARG A 384 3.17 3.80 12.68
CA ARG A 384 3.89 4.97 13.16
C ARG A 384 3.96 6.05 12.09
N ASP A 385 4.31 5.70 10.85
CA ASP A 385 4.51 6.68 9.77
C ASP A 385 3.17 7.28 9.29
N VAL A 386 2.07 6.51 9.29
CA VAL A 386 0.70 7.02 9.11
C VAL A 386 0.32 7.99 10.24
N CYS A 387 0.61 7.66 11.51
CA CYS A 387 0.40 8.58 12.63
C CYS A 387 1.26 9.85 12.53
N ALA A 388 2.49 9.74 12.04
CA ALA A 388 3.40 10.87 11.84
C ALA A 388 2.88 11.80 10.73
N ALA A 389 2.42 11.23 9.62
CA ALA A 389 1.79 11.97 8.52
C ALA A 389 0.46 12.61 8.95
N ALA A 390 -0.39 11.91 9.71
CA ALA A 390 -1.61 12.47 10.28
C ALA A 390 -1.31 13.67 11.20
N ASN A 391 -0.34 13.54 12.10
CA ASN A 391 0.12 14.64 12.95
C ASN A 391 0.71 15.81 12.13
N GLU A 392 1.51 15.53 11.10
CA GLU A 392 2.04 16.57 10.19
C GLU A 392 0.92 17.30 9.43
N ALA A 393 -0.17 16.59 9.11
CA ALA A 393 -1.38 17.13 8.48
C ALA A 393 -2.24 17.99 9.43
N GLY A 394 -1.97 17.98 10.74
CA GLY A 394 -2.84 18.58 11.76
C GLY A 394 -4.14 17.79 11.99
N ALA A 395 -4.18 16.52 11.59
CA ALA A 395 -5.29 15.62 11.87
C ALA A 395 -5.29 15.25 13.37
N ILE A 396 -6.49 15.04 13.92
CA ILE A 396 -6.69 14.83 15.37
C ILE A 396 -6.32 13.41 15.83
N GLY A 397 -6.12 12.47 14.90
CA GLY A 397 -5.75 11.10 15.22
C GLY A 397 -5.92 10.12 14.05
N VAL A 398 -5.71 8.85 14.38
CA VAL A 398 -5.77 7.69 13.47
C VAL A 398 -6.51 6.54 14.16
N PHE A 399 -7.40 5.86 13.44
CA PHE A 399 -8.02 4.60 13.84
C PHE A 399 -7.44 3.44 13.01
N TYR A 400 -6.93 2.41 13.70
CA TYR A 400 -6.56 1.14 13.07
C TYR A 400 -7.82 0.31 12.82
N TRP A 401 -7.99 -0.25 11.63
CA TRP A 401 -9.19 -1.00 11.26
C TRP A 401 -9.07 -2.49 11.62
N GLU A 402 -10.04 -3.02 12.35
CA GLU A 402 -10.15 -4.43 12.81
C GLU A 402 -8.83 -5.06 13.26
N GLY A 403 -8.09 -4.33 14.10
CA GLY A 403 -6.79 -4.77 14.62
C GLY A 403 -6.83 -5.99 15.54
N ALA A 404 -7.98 -6.66 15.66
CA ALA A 404 -8.24 -7.81 16.53
C ALA A 404 -9.25 -8.82 15.92
N TRP A 405 -9.49 -8.83 14.61
CA TRP A 405 -10.33 -9.83 13.92
C TRP A 405 -9.47 -11.05 13.55
N LEU A 406 -9.80 -12.23 14.04
CA LEU A 406 -8.90 -13.39 14.04
C LEU A 406 -9.53 -14.70 13.52
N PRO A 407 -8.69 -15.71 13.18
CA PRO A 407 -9.17 -17.03 12.75
C PRO A 407 -10.04 -17.74 13.79
N VAL A 408 -11.26 -18.06 13.39
CA VAL A 408 -12.18 -18.87 14.21
C VAL A 408 -11.77 -20.35 14.14
N LYS A 409 -11.16 -20.86 15.23
CA LYS A 409 -10.66 -22.24 15.35
C LYS A 409 -11.52 -23.10 16.30
N PRO A 410 -12.70 -23.60 15.86
CA PRO A 410 -13.66 -24.24 16.77
C PRO A 410 -13.25 -25.64 17.24
N GLU A 411 -13.55 -25.98 18.50
CA GLU A 411 -13.29 -27.32 19.06
C GLU A 411 -14.00 -28.46 18.29
N SER A 412 -15.11 -28.15 17.62
CA SER A 412 -15.82 -29.09 16.74
C SER A 412 -16.66 -28.36 15.68
N GLY A 413 -16.59 -28.82 14.44
CA GLY A 413 -17.30 -28.23 13.30
C GLY A 413 -16.34 -27.92 12.15
N THR A 414 -16.68 -26.94 11.32
CA THR A 414 -15.73 -26.19 10.47
C THR A 414 -15.82 -24.72 10.81
N ALA A 415 -14.75 -23.94 10.58
CA ALA A 415 -14.79 -22.49 10.78
C ALA A 415 -15.97 -21.85 10.00
N SER A 416 -16.17 -22.27 8.74
CA SER A 416 -17.32 -21.91 7.92
C SER A 416 -18.70 -22.20 8.50
N SER A 417 -18.88 -23.26 9.30
CA SER A 417 -20.16 -23.48 10.00
C SER A 417 -20.39 -22.48 11.13
N VAL A 418 -19.32 -21.92 11.71
CA VAL A 418 -19.38 -20.90 12.76
C VAL A 418 -19.54 -19.50 12.16
N TRP A 419 -18.88 -19.20 11.04
CA TRP A 419 -19.08 -17.95 10.29
C TRP A 419 -20.55 -17.79 9.87
N GLU A 420 -21.18 -18.86 9.35
CA GLU A 420 -22.61 -18.86 9.02
C GLU A 420 -23.54 -18.77 10.26
N GLU A 421 -23.23 -19.47 11.37
CA GLU A 421 -24.10 -19.50 12.55
C GLU A 421 -24.00 -18.22 13.41
N LYS A 422 -22.81 -17.61 13.50
CA LYS A 422 -22.52 -16.49 14.41
C LYS A 422 -22.19 -15.17 13.71
N GLY A 423 -21.84 -15.21 12.42
CA GLY A 423 -21.46 -14.02 11.65
C GLY A 423 -20.06 -13.48 11.96
N SER A 424 -19.14 -14.33 12.40
CA SER A 424 -17.73 -13.99 12.71
C SER A 424 -16.79 -13.97 11.50
N GLY A 425 -17.23 -14.47 10.34
CA GLY A 425 -16.61 -14.17 9.06
C GLY A 425 -17.16 -12.88 8.45
N TRP A 426 -16.53 -12.35 7.39
CA TRP A 426 -16.81 -11.03 6.81
C TRP A 426 -18.24 -10.89 6.27
N ALA A 427 -18.80 -12.00 5.78
CA ALA A 427 -20.20 -12.14 5.37
C ALA A 427 -20.64 -13.61 5.48
N SER A 428 -21.94 -13.82 5.61
CA SER A 428 -22.61 -15.13 5.56
C SER A 428 -23.45 -15.27 4.29
N SER A 429 -23.85 -16.49 3.96
CA SER A 429 -24.75 -16.77 2.82
C SER A 429 -26.12 -16.06 2.94
N TYR A 430 -26.54 -15.69 4.16
CA TYR A 430 -27.79 -14.99 4.43
C TYR A 430 -27.79 -13.52 3.96
N ALA A 431 -26.62 -12.92 3.71
CA ALA A 431 -26.50 -11.58 3.13
C ALA A 431 -26.95 -11.50 1.65
N SER A 432 -27.08 -12.65 0.97
CA SER A 432 -27.27 -12.74 -0.48
C SER A 432 -28.53 -12.09 -1.05
N ASP A 433 -29.59 -11.89 -0.26
CA ASP A 433 -30.79 -11.15 -0.70
C ASP A 433 -30.63 -9.62 -0.60
N TYR A 434 -29.62 -9.13 0.15
CA TYR A 434 -29.34 -7.69 0.33
C TYR A 434 -28.14 -7.23 -0.51
N ASP A 435 -27.06 -8.00 -0.52
CA ASP A 435 -25.87 -7.81 -1.38
C ASP A 435 -25.66 -9.08 -2.25
N PRO A 436 -26.37 -9.22 -3.39
CA PRO A 436 -26.32 -10.40 -4.25
C PRO A 436 -25.09 -10.46 -5.17
N ASP A 437 -24.43 -9.33 -5.41
CA ASP A 437 -23.36 -9.20 -6.41
C ASP A 437 -21.95 -9.32 -5.80
N ASP A 438 -21.80 -9.12 -4.49
CA ASP A 438 -20.54 -9.33 -3.76
C ASP A 438 -20.70 -10.36 -2.61
N ALA A 439 -21.33 -10.00 -1.49
CA ALA A 439 -21.48 -10.91 -0.35
C ALA A 439 -22.17 -12.24 -0.71
N GLY A 440 -23.21 -12.21 -1.53
CA GLY A 440 -23.91 -13.40 -2.03
C GLY A 440 -23.09 -14.34 -2.93
N ILE A 441 -21.88 -13.93 -3.33
CA ILE A 441 -20.92 -14.71 -4.13
C ILE A 441 -19.69 -15.11 -3.30
N TYR A 442 -19.19 -14.21 -2.45
CA TYR A 442 -17.86 -14.34 -1.80
C TYR A 442 -17.89 -14.45 -0.27
N TYR A 443 -19.05 -14.67 0.35
CA TYR A 443 -19.18 -14.94 1.80
C TYR A 443 -18.18 -16.00 2.30
N GLY A 444 -17.64 -15.79 3.49
CA GLY A 444 -16.42 -16.47 3.94
C GLY A 444 -16.02 -16.15 5.38
N GLY A 445 -14.77 -16.41 5.71
CA GLY A 445 -14.17 -16.18 7.03
C GLY A 445 -13.72 -14.75 7.22
N CYS A 446 -12.67 -14.53 8.00
CA CYS A 446 -12.00 -13.25 7.97
C CYS A 446 -11.42 -13.00 6.55
N SER A 447 -10.98 -11.78 6.31
CA SER A 447 -10.21 -11.42 5.11
C SER A 447 -9.18 -10.33 5.41
N TRP A 448 -8.78 -10.21 6.67
CA TRP A 448 -7.90 -9.17 7.20
C TRP A 448 -7.06 -9.66 8.39
N GLU A 449 -7.13 -10.94 8.77
CA GLU A 449 -6.47 -11.45 9.97
C GLU A 449 -4.94 -11.34 9.88
N ASN A 450 -4.39 -11.37 8.66
CA ASN A 450 -2.97 -11.12 8.41
C ASN A 450 -2.53 -9.67 8.67
N GLN A 451 -3.49 -8.79 8.98
CA GLN A 451 -3.32 -7.38 9.36
C GLN A 451 -3.79 -7.12 10.81
N ALA A 452 -4.11 -8.13 11.61
CA ALA A 452 -4.36 -7.93 13.04
C ALA A 452 -3.09 -7.45 13.77
N LEU A 453 -3.25 -6.86 14.96
CA LEU A 453 -2.15 -6.58 15.91
C LEU A 453 -1.96 -7.72 16.93
N PHE A 454 -2.49 -8.90 16.59
CA PHE A 454 -2.44 -10.16 17.34
C PHE A 454 -2.09 -11.28 16.35
N ASP A 455 -1.42 -12.33 16.83
CA ASP A 455 -1.20 -13.52 16.00
C ASP A 455 -2.50 -14.34 15.82
N PHE A 456 -2.48 -15.31 14.92
CA PHE A 456 -3.63 -16.17 14.62
C PHE A 456 -4.14 -17.00 15.81
N ASP A 457 -3.41 -17.09 16.94
CA ASP A 457 -3.87 -17.74 18.17
C ASP A 457 -4.29 -16.70 19.26
N GLY A 458 -4.33 -15.42 18.90
CA GLY A 458 -4.82 -14.31 19.71
C GLY A 458 -3.80 -13.68 20.65
N LYS A 459 -2.50 -13.96 20.47
CA LYS A 459 -1.45 -13.35 21.28
C LYS A 459 -1.08 -11.97 20.75
N ALA A 460 -1.00 -10.97 21.63
CA ALA A 460 -0.60 -9.62 21.27
C ALA A 460 0.77 -9.59 20.57
N LEU A 461 0.81 -9.02 19.36
CA LEU A 461 2.05 -8.77 18.65
C LEU A 461 2.74 -7.52 19.23
N PRO A 462 4.09 -7.44 19.21
CA PRO A 462 4.82 -6.22 19.57
C PRO A 462 4.35 -4.95 18.84
N SER A 463 3.80 -5.09 17.63
CA SER A 463 3.23 -3.99 16.84
C SER A 463 2.01 -3.32 17.48
N LEU A 464 1.25 -4.01 18.34
CA LEU A 464 0.16 -3.41 19.12
C LEU A 464 0.65 -2.22 19.96
N ASP A 465 1.83 -2.37 20.56
CA ASP A 465 2.48 -1.40 21.45
C ASP A 465 3.02 -0.15 20.68
N VAL A 466 2.85 -0.06 19.35
CA VAL A 466 3.23 1.13 18.57
C VAL A 466 2.55 2.41 19.10
N PHE A 467 1.26 2.33 19.47
CA PHE A 467 0.47 3.48 19.93
C PHE A 467 0.93 4.02 21.30
N LYS A 468 1.54 3.18 22.12
CA LYS A 468 2.20 3.52 23.39
C LYS A 468 3.53 4.22 23.14
N TYR A 469 4.26 3.82 22.10
CA TYR A 469 5.61 4.32 21.84
C TYR A 469 5.68 5.55 20.92
N ILE A 470 4.71 5.81 20.03
CA ILE A 470 4.78 6.97 19.10
C ILE A 470 5.06 8.33 19.77
N GLY A 471 4.61 8.55 21.01
CA GLY A 471 4.85 9.81 21.74
C GLY A 471 6.24 9.94 22.39
N VAL A 472 6.96 8.84 22.61
CA VAL A 472 8.20 8.79 23.42
C VAL A 472 9.40 8.16 22.70
N GLY A 473 9.13 7.29 21.73
CA GLY A 473 10.08 6.44 21.04
C GLY A 473 10.39 5.13 21.79
N ALA A 474 10.73 4.09 21.03
CA ALA A 474 11.28 2.84 21.54
C ALA A 474 12.56 2.49 20.79
N GLU A 475 13.57 2.04 21.53
CA GLU A 475 14.73 1.33 20.99
C GLU A 475 14.36 -0.14 20.92
N GLY A 476 14.57 -0.76 19.75
CA GLY A 476 14.44 -2.20 19.65
C GLY A 476 15.53 -2.88 20.49
N GLU A 477 15.15 -3.88 21.29
CA GLU A 477 16.11 -4.90 21.75
C GLU A 477 16.78 -5.59 20.54
N VAL A 478 16.07 -5.55 19.41
CA VAL A 478 16.48 -5.99 18.08
C VAL A 478 16.40 -4.78 17.14
N ASN A 479 17.53 -4.36 16.57
CA ASN A 479 17.51 -3.50 15.39
C ASN A 479 17.18 -4.39 14.18
N ASP A 480 15.90 -4.53 13.88
CA ASP A 480 15.45 -5.37 12.78
C ASP A 480 15.89 -4.82 11.42
N ILE A 481 16.40 -5.72 10.59
CA ILE A 481 16.66 -5.47 9.18
C ILE A 481 15.32 -5.57 8.43
N LEU A 482 14.97 -4.53 7.69
CA LEU A 482 13.74 -4.44 6.89
C LEU A 482 13.93 -4.91 5.44
N TRP A 483 15.16 -4.86 4.94
CA TRP A 483 15.58 -5.33 3.61
C TRP A 483 17.11 -5.49 3.60
N TYR A 484 17.63 -6.42 2.80
CA TYR A 484 19.06 -6.51 2.50
C TYR A 484 19.31 -7.03 1.08
N GLU A 485 20.49 -6.74 0.55
CA GLU A 485 20.95 -7.24 -0.74
C GLU A 485 21.45 -8.69 -0.60
N ASP A 486 20.64 -9.68 -0.96
CA ASP A 486 20.96 -11.10 -0.79
C ASP A 486 21.75 -11.73 -1.95
N SER A 487 21.91 -10.99 -3.06
CA SER A 487 22.64 -11.40 -4.26
C SER A 487 23.35 -10.21 -4.91
N ILE A 488 24.69 -10.23 -4.95
CA ILE A 488 25.53 -9.20 -5.59
C ILE A 488 26.19 -9.70 -6.89
N GLU A 489 26.56 -8.80 -7.80
CA GLU A 489 27.31 -9.13 -9.03
C GLU A 489 28.70 -8.47 -9.05
N VAL A 490 29.74 -9.25 -9.37
CA VAL A 490 31.15 -8.79 -9.38
C VAL A 490 31.81 -9.17 -10.71
N ASN A 491 32.01 -8.18 -11.58
CA ASN A 491 32.59 -8.38 -12.92
C ASN A 491 34.11 -8.13 -12.91
N ILE A 492 34.91 -9.08 -13.40
CA ILE A 492 36.37 -8.97 -13.51
C ILE A 492 36.91 -9.43 -14.87
N ASN A 493 38.02 -8.83 -15.31
CA ASN A 493 38.77 -9.27 -16.50
C ASN A 493 39.49 -10.61 -16.26
N PRO A 494 39.82 -11.37 -17.33
CA PRO A 494 40.68 -12.54 -17.21
C PRO A 494 42.04 -12.19 -16.59
N GLY A 495 42.49 -12.96 -15.61
CA GLY A 495 43.68 -12.68 -14.79
C GLY A 495 43.50 -11.58 -13.74
N GLY A 496 42.28 -11.07 -13.55
CA GLY A 496 41.93 -10.06 -12.54
C GLY A 496 41.91 -10.60 -11.10
N GLU A 497 41.91 -9.68 -10.12
CA GLU A 497 41.78 -9.99 -8.70
C GLU A 497 40.29 -10.01 -8.29
N VAL A 498 39.86 -11.07 -7.61
CA VAL A 498 38.49 -11.20 -7.09
C VAL A 498 38.36 -10.40 -5.81
N ALA A 499 37.75 -9.22 -5.89
CA ALA A 499 37.44 -8.38 -4.74
C ALA A 499 35.93 -8.48 -4.40
N LEU A 500 35.59 -9.36 -3.46
CA LEU A 500 34.26 -9.40 -2.85
C LEU A 500 34.16 -8.35 -1.72
N PRO A 501 32.99 -7.72 -1.49
CA PRO A 501 32.84 -6.71 -0.46
C PRO A 501 32.83 -7.33 0.95
N GLU A 502 33.34 -6.58 1.94
CA GLU A 502 33.29 -6.98 3.36
C GLU A 502 31.88 -6.81 3.98
N THR A 503 31.02 -6.02 3.34
CA THR A 503 29.63 -5.74 3.76
C THR A 503 28.66 -5.74 2.58
N ILE A 504 27.42 -6.18 2.81
CA ILE A 504 26.28 -5.96 1.90
C ILE A 504 25.37 -4.84 2.39
N ASP A 505 24.64 -4.20 1.47
CA ASP A 505 23.70 -3.12 1.81
C ASP A 505 22.41 -3.63 2.46
N CYS A 506 21.84 -2.83 3.35
CA CYS A 506 20.62 -3.16 4.10
C CYS A 506 19.87 -1.91 4.59
N VAL A 507 18.56 -2.04 4.76
CA VAL A 507 17.69 -1.03 5.40
C VAL A 507 17.34 -1.49 6.81
N TRP A 508 17.61 -0.63 7.80
CA TRP A 508 17.29 -0.88 9.21
C TRP A 508 15.95 -0.29 9.61
N ALA A 509 15.32 -0.83 10.65
CA ALA A 509 14.15 -0.24 11.29
C ALA A 509 14.44 1.16 11.89
N ASP A 510 15.68 1.38 12.37
CA ASP A 510 16.17 2.69 12.79
C ASP A 510 16.81 3.44 11.61
N PRO A 511 16.22 4.53 11.08
CA PRO A 511 16.80 5.30 9.98
C PRO A 511 18.05 6.09 10.38
N GLU A 512 18.45 6.13 11.66
CA GLU A 512 19.78 6.63 12.06
C GLU A 512 20.88 5.57 11.88
N CYS A 513 20.53 4.30 11.63
CA CYS A 513 21.49 3.23 11.36
C CYS A 513 21.78 3.11 9.85
N THR A 514 23.04 3.30 9.46
CA THR A 514 23.48 3.37 8.04
C THR A 514 24.65 2.44 7.71
N SER A 515 24.96 1.48 8.58
CA SER A 515 25.98 0.46 8.34
C SER A 515 25.40 -0.73 7.57
N GLY A 516 26.06 -1.14 6.48
CA GLY A 516 25.81 -2.46 5.86
C GLY A 516 26.14 -3.63 6.80
N MET A 517 25.67 -4.83 6.46
CA MET A 517 25.92 -6.04 7.25
C MET A 517 27.23 -6.72 6.83
N ASN A 518 28.07 -7.09 7.80
CA ASN A 518 29.31 -7.82 7.51
C ASN A 518 29.01 -9.21 6.93
N VAL A 519 29.67 -9.57 5.84
CA VAL A 519 29.52 -10.87 5.16
C VAL A 519 30.83 -11.67 5.21
N THR A 520 30.70 -12.98 5.43
CA THR A 520 31.80 -13.94 5.33
C THR A 520 31.57 -14.85 4.12
N TRP A 521 32.40 -14.73 3.10
CA TRP A 521 32.32 -15.52 1.86
C TRP A 521 32.99 -16.90 2.00
N ASP A 522 32.51 -17.89 1.25
CA ASP A 522 33.08 -19.24 1.20
C ASP A 522 34.50 -19.22 0.58
N GLU A 523 35.53 -19.39 1.42
CA GLU A 523 36.94 -19.40 1.00
C GLU A 523 37.27 -20.51 -0.03
N ASP A 524 36.63 -21.69 0.05
CA ASP A 524 36.86 -22.81 -0.88
C ASP A 524 36.19 -22.51 -2.23
N ALA A 525 35.03 -21.83 -2.24
CA ALA A 525 34.38 -21.36 -3.47
C ALA A 525 35.16 -20.24 -4.15
N VAL A 526 35.65 -19.24 -3.40
CA VAL A 526 36.53 -18.18 -3.93
C VAL A 526 37.82 -18.77 -4.50
N ALA A 527 38.43 -19.74 -3.81
CA ALA A 527 39.64 -20.43 -4.28
C ALA A 527 39.40 -21.37 -5.49
N ALA A 528 38.14 -21.61 -5.89
CA ALA A 528 37.78 -22.41 -7.06
C ALA A 528 37.54 -21.58 -8.34
N ILE A 529 37.60 -20.24 -8.27
CA ILE A 529 37.48 -19.34 -9.42
C ILE A 529 38.73 -19.48 -10.30
N ASP A 530 38.57 -19.93 -11.55
CA ASP A 530 39.62 -19.85 -12.57
C ASP A 530 39.57 -18.47 -13.22
N THR A 531 40.31 -17.50 -12.65
CA THR A 531 40.32 -16.13 -13.17
C THR A 531 41.01 -16.01 -14.52
N ASP A 532 41.84 -16.97 -14.94
CA ASP A 532 42.49 -16.95 -16.27
C ASP A 532 41.52 -17.31 -17.42
N ALA A 533 40.28 -17.72 -17.10
CA ALA A 533 39.29 -18.20 -18.08
C ALA A 533 37.89 -17.59 -17.88
N VAL A 534 37.27 -17.16 -19.00
CA VAL A 534 35.90 -16.62 -19.01
C VAL A 534 34.89 -17.63 -18.45
N GLY A 535 34.14 -17.22 -17.43
CA GLY A 535 33.22 -18.08 -16.68
C GLY A 535 32.41 -17.31 -15.62
N GLU A 536 31.29 -17.92 -15.21
CA GLU A 536 30.35 -17.41 -14.20
C GLU A 536 30.50 -18.28 -12.93
N TYR A 537 30.76 -17.66 -11.78
CA TYR A 537 31.04 -18.35 -10.51
C TYR A 537 30.14 -17.84 -9.39
N LEU A 538 29.27 -18.71 -8.86
CA LEU A 538 28.42 -18.37 -7.72
C LEU A 538 29.15 -18.68 -6.41
N ILE A 539 29.34 -17.66 -5.58
CA ILE A 539 30.06 -17.73 -4.31
C ILE A 539 29.07 -17.57 -3.16
N PRO A 540 28.80 -18.62 -2.36
CA PRO A 540 28.00 -18.51 -1.15
C PRO A 540 28.66 -17.59 -0.11
N GLY A 541 27.84 -16.90 0.66
CA GLY A 541 28.24 -16.12 1.83
C GLY A 541 27.31 -16.32 3.01
N SER A 542 27.79 -15.91 4.18
CA SER A 542 27.07 -15.94 5.44
C SER A 542 27.11 -14.58 6.14
N VAL A 543 25.98 -14.17 6.72
CA VAL A 543 25.88 -12.97 7.57
C VAL A 543 25.50 -13.38 8.99
N GLU A 544 26.33 -13.01 9.97
CA GLU A 544 26.04 -13.19 11.39
C GLU A 544 25.02 -12.14 11.87
N LEU A 545 23.81 -12.61 12.19
CA LEU A 545 22.80 -11.85 12.92
C LEU A 545 23.26 -11.66 14.38
N ALA A 546 24.04 -10.60 14.62
CA ALA A 546 24.78 -10.34 15.85
C ALA A 546 23.91 -9.82 17.02
N GLY A 547 22.73 -10.41 17.22
CA GLY A 547 21.66 -9.92 18.10
C GLY A 547 20.64 -9.03 17.39
N SER A 548 20.92 -8.59 16.17
CA SER A 548 19.90 -8.15 15.22
C SER A 548 19.06 -9.35 14.76
N GLY A 549 17.85 -9.05 14.31
CA GLY A 549 16.91 -9.96 13.67
C GLY A 549 16.54 -9.41 12.30
N VAL A 550 15.71 -10.15 11.57
CA VAL A 550 15.20 -9.68 10.28
C VAL A 550 13.70 -9.68 10.37
N ALA A 551 13.10 -8.52 10.15
CA ALA A 551 11.66 -8.37 10.07
C ALA A 551 11.22 -8.45 8.60
N LEU A 552 11.55 -9.59 7.99
CA LEU A 552 10.98 -10.11 6.74
C LEU A 552 10.22 -11.40 7.09
N ASP A 553 9.36 -11.85 6.18
CA ASP A 553 8.71 -13.15 6.32
C ASP A 553 9.77 -14.27 6.32
N PRO A 554 9.75 -15.24 7.27
CA PRO A 554 10.67 -16.38 7.26
C PRO A 554 10.66 -17.21 5.96
N ALA A 555 9.63 -17.08 5.11
CA ALA A 555 9.59 -17.69 3.79
C ALA A 555 10.47 -16.98 2.74
N ASP A 556 10.71 -15.67 2.89
CA ASP A 556 11.59 -14.88 2.02
C ASP A 556 13.07 -14.98 2.44
N LEU A 557 13.35 -15.46 3.66
CA LEU A 557 14.69 -15.55 4.22
C LEU A 557 15.41 -16.84 3.84
N ARG A 558 16.56 -16.71 3.17
CA ARG A 558 17.50 -17.81 2.91
C ARG A 558 18.44 -17.97 4.10
N PHE A 559 18.59 -19.20 4.61
CA PHE A 559 19.49 -19.53 5.73
C PHE A 559 20.45 -20.67 5.37
N ASN A 560 21.66 -20.61 5.93
CA ASN A 560 22.64 -21.69 5.91
C ASN A 560 22.29 -22.81 6.92
N ASP A 561 22.90 -23.99 6.75
CA ASP A 561 22.77 -25.14 7.68
C ASP A 561 23.20 -24.84 9.14
N ASP A 562 23.93 -23.74 9.38
CA ASP A 562 24.35 -23.26 10.70
C ASP A 562 23.43 -22.20 11.33
N GLY A 563 22.44 -21.69 10.57
CA GLY A 563 21.51 -20.65 11.00
C GLY A 563 21.94 -19.20 10.72
N THR A 564 23.07 -18.97 10.03
CA THR A 564 23.38 -17.65 9.45
C THR A 564 22.47 -17.34 8.26
N LEU A 565 22.25 -16.06 7.94
CA LEU A 565 21.60 -15.69 6.68
C LEU A 565 22.50 -16.11 5.52
N TYR A 566 21.88 -16.67 4.48
CA TYR A 566 22.52 -16.96 3.21
C TYR A 566 22.48 -15.72 2.31
N VAL A 567 23.63 -15.42 1.70
CA VAL A 567 23.78 -14.43 0.63
C VAL A 567 24.66 -15.03 -0.47
N GLU A 568 24.67 -14.46 -1.67
CA GLU A 568 25.52 -14.95 -2.77
C GLU A 568 26.16 -13.83 -3.58
N ALA A 569 27.35 -14.10 -4.14
CA ALA A 569 28.01 -13.23 -5.10
C ALA A 569 28.19 -13.97 -6.42
N LEU A 570 27.66 -13.40 -7.51
CA LEU A 570 27.92 -13.86 -8.87
C LEU A 570 29.19 -13.18 -9.39
N VAL A 571 30.31 -13.90 -9.35
CA VAL A 571 31.58 -13.44 -9.92
C VAL A 571 31.64 -13.81 -11.39
N ASN A 572 31.63 -12.79 -12.25
CA ASN A 572 31.69 -12.92 -13.70
C ASN A 572 33.10 -12.63 -14.18
N VAL A 573 33.85 -13.67 -14.55
CA VAL A 573 35.11 -13.52 -15.30
C VAL A 573 34.73 -13.36 -16.78
N ALA A 574 34.87 -12.15 -17.31
CA ALA A 574 34.51 -11.80 -18.67
C ALA A 574 35.47 -10.75 -19.22
N ASN A 575 35.55 -10.57 -20.54
CA ASN A 575 36.27 -9.42 -21.09
C ASN A 575 35.46 -8.15 -20.78
N VAL A 576 35.80 -7.49 -19.68
CA VAL A 576 35.13 -6.27 -19.21
C VAL A 576 35.61 -5.12 -20.08
N ASN A 577 34.66 -4.50 -20.78
CA ASN A 577 34.93 -3.27 -21.50
C ASN A 577 35.28 -2.16 -20.50
N LEU A 578 36.48 -1.60 -20.63
CA LEU A 578 36.98 -0.54 -19.75
C LEU A 578 36.47 0.87 -20.14
N VAL A 579 35.66 0.97 -21.19
CA VAL A 579 35.02 2.22 -21.63
C VAL A 579 33.68 2.39 -20.92
N GLU A 580 33.56 3.47 -20.16
CA GLU A 580 32.31 3.94 -19.51
C GLU A 580 31.37 4.54 -20.58
N ASP A 581 30.05 4.37 -20.44
CA ASP A 581 29.03 4.79 -21.44
C ASP A 581 29.41 4.45 -22.91
N PRO A 582 29.76 3.18 -23.23
CA PRO A 582 30.42 2.82 -24.50
C PRO A 582 29.55 2.99 -25.74
N SER A 583 28.23 2.95 -25.56
CA SER A 583 27.21 3.12 -26.60
C SER A 583 26.31 4.35 -26.37
N PHE A 584 26.74 5.28 -25.49
CA PHE A 584 26.08 6.57 -25.29
C PHE A 584 24.62 6.51 -24.80
N GLU A 585 24.23 5.52 -24.00
CA GLU A 585 22.83 5.34 -23.54
C GLU A 585 22.48 6.14 -22.27
N GLU A 586 23.48 6.56 -21.49
CA GLU A 586 23.26 7.28 -20.22
C GLU A 586 22.71 8.72 -20.43
N GLU A 587 22.07 9.31 -19.42
CA GLU A 587 21.65 10.72 -19.50
C GLU A 587 22.81 11.73 -19.30
N ASP A 588 23.98 11.29 -18.82
CA ASP A 588 25.16 12.13 -18.59
C ASP A 588 26.43 11.58 -19.28
N HIS A 589 26.63 11.97 -20.53
CA HIS A 589 27.83 11.66 -21.31
C HIS A 589 29.09 12.45 -20.87
N SER A 590 29.17 13.01 -19.65
CA SER A 590 30.33 13.83 -19.23
C SER A 590 31.65 13.06 -19.10
N VAL A 591 31.60 11.73 -19.10
CA VAL A 591 32.77 10.83 -19.28
C VAL A 591 33.42 10.99 -20.66
N TRP A 592 32.65 11.42 -21.68
CA TRP A 592 33.12 11.60 -23.05
C TRP A 592 33.56 13.05 -23.33
N LYS A 593 34.86 13.23 -23.53
CA LYS A 593 35.49 14.52 -23.82
C LYS A 593 35.56 14.76 -25.32
N ILE A 594 34.85 15.78 -25.81
CA ILE A 594 34.92 16.23 -27.20
C ILE A 594 35.89 17.43 -27.29
N THR A 595 37.01 17.23 -28.00
CA THR A 595 38.04 18.26 -28.23
C THR A 595 37.85 18.89 -29.61
N ASP A 596 37.35 20.12 -29.64
CA ASP A 596 37.04 20.90 -30.84
C ASP A 596 38.26 21.70 -31.36
N ASN A 597 38.85 21.27 -32.48
CA ASN A 597 39.98 21.99 -33.10
C ASN A 597 39.52 23.08 -34.08
N ALA A 598 38.25 23.08 -34.48
CA ALA A 598 37.68 24.01 -35.47
C ALA A 598 36.99 25.24 -34.84
N GLY A 599 36.60 25.15 -33.56
CA GLY A 599 35.78 26.14 -32.87
C GLY A 599 34.28 26.04 -33.21
N ASN A 600 33.85 24.89 -33.73
CA ASN A 600 32.46 24.49 -33.93
C ASN A 600 32.39 22.95 -34.05
N ALA A 601 32.55 22.23 -32.94
CA ALA A 601 32.30 20.79 -32.87
C ALA A 601 30.81 20.50 -33.14
N PRO A 602 30.46 19.86 -34.27
CA PRO A 602 29.08 19.68 -34.68
C PRO A 602 28.61 18.26 -34.30
N VAL A 603 28.90 17.89 -33.06
CA VAL A 603 28.73 16.54 -32.51
C VAL A 603 27.52 16.55 -31.58
N ASP A 604 26.67 15.54 -31.71
CA ASP A 604 25.34 15.45 -31.11
C ASP A 604 25.03 14.01 -30.70
N TYR A 605 24.39 13.80 -29.56
CA TYR A 605 24.03 12.47 -29.05
C TYR A 605 22.59 12.15 -29.49
N GLN A 606 22.44 11.31 -30.51
CA GLN A 606 21.16 11.13 -31.20
C GLN A 606 20.44 9.85 -30.77
N LYS A 607 19.39 10.01 -29.95
CA LYS A 607 18.44 8.94 -29.61
C LYS A 607 17.58 8.55 -30.82
N LYS A 608 18.14 7.69 -31.67
CA LYS A 608 17.57 7.13 -32.89
C LYS A 608 18.15 5.74 -33.19
N ALA A 609 17.50 4.69 -32.67
CA ALA A 609 17.84 3.26 -32.86
C ALA A 609 17.94 2.74 -34.32
N SER A 610 17.70 3.57 -35.35
CA SER A 610 17.98 3.22 -36.75
C SER A 610 19.39 3.62 -37.20
N ASP A 611 20.07 4.45 -36.41
CA ASP A 611 21.36 5.08 -36.72
C ASP A 611 22.43 4.71 -35.67
N ALA A 612 22.03 4.18 -34.52
CA ALA A 612 22.89 3.45 -33.59
C ALA A 612 23.16 2.01 -34.09
N HIS A 613 24.21 1.39 -33.56
CA HIS A 613 24.62 0.00 -33.79
C HIS A 613 24.05 -0.94 -32.72
N THR A 614 24.08 -0.52 -31.45
CA THR A 614 23.26 -1.11 -30.38
C THR A 614 22.27 -0.08 -29.81
N GLY A 615 21.64 -0.39 -28.68
CA GLY A 615 20.80 0.56 -27.92
C GLY A 615 19.72 1.34 -28.71
N GLU A 616 19.57 2.60 -28.34
CA GLU A 616 18.77 3.62 -29.01
C GLU A 616 19.54 4.91 -29.33
N VAL A 617 20.73 5.16 -28.79
CA VAL A 617 21.52 6.39 -28.89
C VAL A 617 22.85 6.13 -29.60
N ALA A 618 23.43 7.15 -30.26
CA ALA A 618 24.81 7.12 -30.73
C ALA A 618 25.35 8.54 -30.98
N VAL A 619 26.67 8.69 -31.04
CA VAL A 619 27.34 9.97 -31.36
C VAL A 619 27.26 10.23 -32.87
N HIS A 620 26.58 11.29 -33.28
CA HIS A 620 26.44 11.69 -34.68
C HIS A 620 27.09 13.06 -34.94
N PHE A 621 27.59 13.30 -36.16
CA PHE A 621 28.06 14.61 -36.58
C PHE A 621 27.85 14.90 -38.07
N TRP A 622 27.56 16.18 -38.37
CA TRP A 622 27.46 16.73 -39.74
C TRP A 622 27.63 18.26 -39.74
N SER A 623 28.26 18.82 -40.77
CA SER A 623 28.48 20.27 -40.86
C SER A 623 28.46 20.81 -42.30
N GLN A 624 28.16 22.11 -42.45
CA GLN A 624 28.33 22.86 -43.71
C GLN A 624 29.76 23.38 -43.93
N SER A 625 30.66 23.16 -42.95
CA SER A 625 32.08 23.50 -42.98
C SER A 625 32.92 22.25 -42.78
N ASP A 626 34.20 22.29 -43.19
CA ASP A 626 35.18 21.26 -42.85
C ASP A 626 35.29 21.13 -41.31
N MET A 627 35.51 19.91 -40.84
CA MET A 627 35.49 19.53 -39.42
C MET A 627 36.86 18.99 -38.99
N ASP A 628 37.27 19.32 -37.75
CA ASP A 628 38.49 18.82 -37.10
C ASP A 628 38.23 18.71 -35.59
N PHE A 629 38.11 17.49 -35.06
CA PHE A 629 37.84 17.22 -33.65
C PHE A 629 38.29 15.82 -33.22
N CYS A 630 38.35 15.60 -31.91
CA CYS A 630 38.40 14.26 -31.30
C CYS A 630 37.19 14.06 -30.38
N ILE A 631 36.74 12.81 -30.23
CA ILE A 631 35.97 12.34 -29.07
C ILE A 631 36.79 11.28 -28.35
N GLU A 632 36.99 11.43 -27.04
CA GLU A 632 37.93 10.60 -26.27
C GLU A 632 37.51 10.45 -24.80
N GLN A 633 37.98 9.37 -24.17
CA GLN A 633 37.79 9.06 -22.75
C GLN A 633 39.15 8.66 -22.15
N GLU A 634 39.43 9.06 -20.90
CA GLU A 634 40.60 8.61 -20.13
C GLU A 634 40.18 7.52 -19.15
N VAL A 635 40.65 6.30 -19.37
CA VAL A 635 40.32 5.10 -18.58
C VAL A 635 41.56 4.60 -17.82
N LYS A 636 41.34 3.75 -16.80
CA LYS A 636 42.42 3.16 -16.00
C LYS A 636 42.30 1.63 -15.97
N PRO A 637 43.04 0.91 -16.82
CA PRO A 637 42.90 -0.53 -16.94
C PRO A 637 43.24 -1.36 -15.70
N GLY A 638 44.05 -0.83 -14.77
CA GLY A 638 44.39 -1.46 -13.47
C GLY A 638 45.25 -2.73 -13.55
N GLN A 639 45.27 -3.39 -14.69
CA GLN A 639 45.96 -4.64 -14.97
C GLN A 639 47.00 -4.43 -16.07
N ALA A 640 48.19 -5.00 -15.90
CA ALA A 640 49.23 -4.95 -16.93
C ALA A 640 48.99 -6.06 -17.96
N GLY A 641 48.98 -5.73 -19.25
CA GLY A 641 48.61 -6.69 -20.28
C GLY A 641 48.69 -6.16 -21.71
N LYS A 642 48.06 -6.91 -22.61
CA LYS A 642 47.79 -6.49 -23.99
C LYS A 642 46.31 -6.21 -24.16
N TYR A 643 46.00 -5.06 -24.70
CA TYR A 643 44.63 -4.63 -24.95
C TYR A 643 44.34 -4.56 -26.45
N SER A 644 43.07 -4.71 -26.78
CA SER A 644 42.51 -4.32 -28.08
C SER A 644 41.44 -3.26 -27.88
N ALA A 645 41.47 -2.26 -28.75
CA ALA A 645 40.44 -1.24 -28.82
C ALA A 645 39.71 -1.32 -30.15
N GLU A 646 38.40 -1.14 -30.12
CA GLU A 646 37.56 -1.09 -31.31
C GLU A 646 36.35 -0.16 -31.08
N ALA A 647 35.72 0.26 -32.16
CA ALA A 647 34.48 1.02 -32.15
C ALA A 647 33.68 0.72 -33.42
N TYR A 648 32.39 1.01 -33.45
CA TYR A 648 31.56 0.90 -34.64
C TYR A 648 31.31 2.28 -35.26
N MET A 649 31.58 2.40 -36.56
CA MET A 649 31.53 3.66 -37.30
C MET A 649 30.78 3.51 -38.62
N GLN A 650 29.78 4.36 -38.88
CA GLN A 650 29.12 4.49 -40.19
C GLN A 650 29.14 5.94 -40.67
N GLY A 651 28.94 6.21 -41.96
CA GLY A 651 29.01 7.59 -42.47
C GLY A 651 29.08 7.69 -43.98
N GLY A 652 29.08 8.92 -44.51
CA GLY A 652 29.12 9.19 -45.94
C GLY A 652 29.57 10.59 -46.32
N ASP A 653 29.64 10.83 -47.64
CA ASP A 653 30.01 12.09 -48.29
C ASP A 653 31.45 12.60 -47.99
N PHE A 654 32.33 11.69 -47.55
CA PHE A 654 33.77 11.91 -47.39
C PHE A 654 34.53 11.93 -48.73
N ASP A 655 35.48 12.86 -48.86
CA ASP A 655 36.46 12.94 -49.96
C ASP A 655 37.87 12.51 -49.52
N ALA A 656 38.81 12.48 -50.49
CA ALA A 656 40.18 12.01 -50.30
C ALA A 656 41.09 12.95 -49.47
N SER A 657 40.56 14.02 -48.88
CA SER A 657 41.22 14.83 -47.84
C SER A 657 40.80 14.47 -46.42
N SER A 658 39.77 13.64 -46.26
CA SER A 658 39.25 13.19 -44.97
C SER A 658 40.07 12.04 -44.37
N THR A 659 40.20 12.06 -43.04
CA THR A 659 40.81 11.02 -42.22
C THR A 659 39.97 10.82 -40.96
N ILE A 660 39.46 9.60 -40.76
CA ILE A 660 38.88 9.14 -39.50
C ILE A 660 39.73 7.99 -39.01
N GLU A 661 40.13 8.00 -37.75
CA GLU A 661 40.96 6.96 -37.14
C GLU A 661 40.56 6.74 -35.68
N LEU A 662 40.48 5.48 -35.27
CA LEU A 662 40.48 5.12 -33.85
C LEU A 662 41.92 5.29 -33.33
N TYR A 663 42.09 5.80 -32.11
CA TYR A 663 43.39 5.89 -31.46
C TYR A 663 43.33 5.49 -29.99
N VAL A 664 44.47 5.03 -29.49
CA VAL A 664 44.72 4.79 -28.07
C VAL A 664 46.06 5.40 -27.68
N VAL A 665 46.12 6.16 -26.59
CA VAL A 665 47.35 6.72 -26.03
C VAL A 665 47.64 6.05 -24.68
N VAL A 666 48.86 5.54 -24.53
CA VAL A 666 49.40 4.96 -23.29
C VAL A 666 50.68 5.73 -22.94
N GLY A 667 50.58 6.67 -22.00
CA GLY A 667 51.67 7.59 -21.66
C GLY A 667 52.14 8.43 -22.86
N ASP A 668 53.41 8.28 -23.24
CA ASP A 668 54.01 8.94 -24.43
C ASP A 668 53.77 8.17 -25.75
N THR A 669 53.06 7.03 -25.72
CA THR A 669 52.89 6.12 -26.89
C THR A 669 51.49 6.22 -27.48
N GLU A 670 51.38 6.55 -28.77
CA GLU A 670 50.12 6.56 -29.52
C GLU A 670 50.03 5.36 -30.46
N TYR A 671 48.93 4.62 -30.37
CA TYR A 671 48.50 3.55 -31.28
C TYR A 671 47.32 4.06 -32.11
N THR A 672 47.27 3.75 -33.41
CA THR A 672 46.18 4.18 -34.30
C THR A 672 45.70 3.02 -35.16
N SER A 673 44.42 3.01 -35.55
CA SER A 673 43.92 2.15 -36.62
C SER A 673 44.48 2.61 -37.98
N ASP A 674 44.33 1.78 -39.02
CA ASP A 674 44.35 2.31 -40.39
C ASP A 674 43.19 3.33 -40.57
N PRO A 675 43.35 4.39 -41.37
CA PRO A 675 42.29 5.36 -41.62
C PRO A 675 41.03 4.74 -42.23
N VAL A 676 39.89 4.98 -41.58
CA VAL A 676 38.60 4.36 -41.87
C VAL A 676 37.91 5.04 -43.04
N SER A 677 37.47 4.26 -44.03
CA SER A 677 36.63 4.74 -45.13
C SER A 677 35.17 4.39 -44.87
N LEU A 678 34.33 5.42 -44.70
CA LEU A 678 32.90 5.30 -44.45
C LEU A 678 32.12 5.58 -45.74
N ASP A 679 31.32 4.61 -46.18
CA ASP A 679 30.67 4.57 -47.50
C ASP A 679 29.18 4.20 -47.45
N GLY A 680 28.46 4.58 -46.38
CA GLY A 680 27.01 4.58 -46.34
C GLY A 680 26.36 4.46 -44.95
N TRP A 681 25.05 4.63 -44.94
CA TRP A 681 24.16 4.35 -43.80
C TRP A 681 23.88 2.83 -43.69
N VAL A 682 23.91 2.32 -42.46
CA VAL A 682 23.95 0.88 -42.07
C VAL A 682 25.10 0.12 -42.76
N ASN A 683 26.19 0.81 -43.09
CA ASN A 683 27.40 0.26 -43.71
C ASN A 683 28.58 0.29 -42.72
N TRP A 684 28.29 -0.16 -41.49
CA TRP A 684 29.18 -0.12 -40.32
C TRP A 684 30.58 -0.70 -40.60
N LYS A 685 31.60 0.03 -40.13
CA LYS A 685 33.00 -0.39 -40.04
C LYS A 685 33.34 -0.59 -38.57
N ASN A 686 34.21 -1.56 -38.32
CA ASN A 686 34.77 -1.85 -37.00
C ASN A 686 36.30 -1.68 -37.11
N PRO A 687 36.84 -0.45 -37.03
CA PRO A 687 38.27 -0.24 -36.83
C PRO A 687 38.72 -0.92 -35.53
N ARG A 688 39.86 -1.60 -35.59
CA ARG A 688 40.44 -2.33 -34.47
C ARG A 688 41.93 -2.01 -34.34
N ILE A 689 42.38 -1.87 -33.09
CA ILE A 689 43.77 -1.80 -32.69
C ILE A 689 44.02 -3.02 -31.81
N GLU A 690 45.14 -3.73 -32.02
CA GLU A 690 45.53 -4.94 -31.29
C GLU A 690 46.95 -4.79 -30.74
N ASP A 691 47.36 -5.68 -29.83
CA ASP A 691 48.69 -5.72 -29.22
C ASP A 691 49.08 -4.43 -28.46
N ILE A 692 48.10 -3.66 -27.94
CA ILE A 692 48.33 -2.43 -27.17
C ILE A 692 48.99 -2.80 -25.82
N GLU A 693 50.28 -2.51 -25.65
CA GLU A 693 50.98 -2.76 -24.38
C GLU A 693 50.59 -1.70 -23.34
N VAL A 694 50.09 -2.15 -22.18
CA VAL A 694 49.58 -1.33 -21.07
C VAL A 694 50.17 -1.84 -19.74
N GLY A 695 50.63 -0.94 -18.88
CA GLY A 695 50.98 -1.22 -17.49
C GLY A 695 49.83 -0.97 -16.51
N ALA A 696 49.84 -1.66 -15.36
CA ALA A 696 48.79 -1.58 -14.35
C ALA A 696 48.55 -0.16 -13.78
N ASP A 697 49.59 0.67 -13.72
CA ASP A 697 49.53 2.05 -13.24
C ASP A 697 49.23 3.09 -14.35
N ASP A 698 49.09 2.68 -15.62
CA ASP A 698 48.92 3.61 -16.74
C ASP A 698 47.48 4.16 -16.85
N THR A 699 47.36 5.47 -17.08
CA THR A 699 46.15 6.03 -17.68
C THR A 699 46.19 5.80 -19.18
N VAL A 700 45.08 5.35 -19.75
CA VAL A 700 44.93 5.09 -21.18
C VAL A 700 43.85 6.01 -21.75
N THR A 701 44.17 6.81 -22.77
CA THR A 701 43.15 7.57 -23.52
C THR A 701 42.69 6.74 -24.71
N VAL A 702 41.39 6.50 -24.87
CA VAL A 702 40.80 5.86 -26.06
C VAL A 702 39.84 6.82 -26.74
N GLY A 703 39.84 6.88 -28.06
CA GLY A 703 39.00 7.83 -28.78
C GLY A 703 39.04 7.72 -30.31
N ALA A 704 38.18 8.50 -30.96
CA ALA A 704 38.16 8.65 -32.41
C ALA A 704 38.57 10.08 -32.81
N ARG A 705 39.50 10.18 -33.77
CA ARG A 705 39.96 11.45 -34.36
C ARG A 705 39.31 11.62 -35.72
N VAL A 706 38.76 12.81 -35.95
CA VAL A 706 38.02 13.15 -37.17
C VAL A 706 38.59 14.42 -37.78
N ARG A 707 39.05 14.33 -39.03
CA ARG A 707 39.22 15.49 -39.91
C ARG A 707 38.51 15.19 -41.23
N CYS A 708 37.54 16.00 -41.62
CA CYS A 708 36.77 15.74 -42.86
C CYS A 708 36.24 16.99 -43.53
N ASN A 709 35.89 16.84 -44.82
CA ASN A 709 35.31 17.90 -45.64
C ASN A 709 33.90 18.29 -45.19
N ALA A 710 33.50 19.51 -45.52
CA ALA A 710 32.12 19.97 -45.43
C ALA A 710 31.13 18.99 -46.08
N LEU A 711 29.94 18.89 -45.48
CA LEU A 711 28.81 18.02 -45.83
C LEU A 711 29.00 16.52 -45.57
N ALA A 712 30.20 16.05 -45.20
CA ALA A 712 30.38 14.70 -44.68
C ALA A 712 29.61 14.51 -43.37
N TRP A 713 29.21 13.27 -43.08
CA TRP A 713 28.56 12.88 -41.83
C TRP A 713 29.03 11.49 -41.39
N ALA A 714 28.96 11.23 -40.09
CA ALA A 714 29.10 9.89 -39.55
C ALA A 714 28.36 9.73 -38.22
N THR A 715 28.17 8.48 -37.83
CA THR A 715 27.73 8.06 -36.51
C THR A 715 28.74 7.06 -35.94
N PHE A 716 29.16 7.25 -34.69
CA PHE A 716 30.05 6.38 -33.92
C PHE A 716 29.31 5.79 -32.72
N ASP A 717 29.58 4.53 -32.40
CA ASP A 717 28.91 3.74 -31.38
C ASP A 717 29.80 2.57 -30.90
N ASP A 718 29.40 1.84 -29.86
CA ASP A 718 30.05 0.63 -29.32
C ASP A 718 31.58 0.77 -29.17
N PHE A 719 32.06 1.83 -28.52
CA PHE A 719 33.48 1.96 -28.20
C PHE A 719 33.91 0.94 -27.15
N SER A 720 35.08 0.33 -27.33
CA SER A 720 35.62 -0.57 -26.32
C SER A 720 37.14 -0.58 -26.20
N LEU A 721 37.59 -0.94 -24.99
CA LEU A 721 38.97 -1.28 -24.66
C LEU A 721 38.93 -2.54 -23.79
N ASN A 722 39.35 -3.68 -24.36
CA ASN A 722 39.28 -5.00 -23.74
C ASN A 722 40.67 -5.64 -23.66
N LEU A 723 40.93 -6.41 -22.59
CA LEU A 723 42.11 -7.28 -22.52
C LEU A 723 42.05 -8.38 -23.61
N GLN A 724 43.21 -8.82 -24.12
CA GLN A 724 43.34 -9.81 -25.22
C GLN A 724 43.68 -11.23 -24.77
#